data_AF-A0A3B6ILG8-F1
#
_entry.id   AF-A0A3B6ILG8-F1
#
_cell.length_a   1.000
_cell.length_b   1.000
_cell.length_c   1.000
_cell.angle_alpha   90.00
_cell.angle_beta   90.00
_cell.angle_gamma   90.00
#
_symmetry.space_group_name_H-M   'P 1'
#
loop_
_entity.id
_entity.type
_entity.pdbx_description
1 polymer ?
#
loop_
_entity_poly.entity_id
_entity_poly.type
_entity_poly.pdbx_seq_one_letter_code
_entity_poly.pdbx_strand_id
1 'polypeptide(L)'
;MASGSASAAGAGPLGRGLISCMHSSNCRAEDAPLLSDQDLPLAIDKLIVGFYEEAFSRLPCDAMPDLLHLLTADGGGSCLGLLDPVSNIILNTLALLPKDAAPAPAAEPSTSPSPPATRRSERSGSIPGFGGWHEVVSRSYHSLLAFLMAYFGCLKKEQAVRYLYRADANLLLAVMLIQHDLYADEALDPESDRTQAALEYAATIAGHPSPTTLARLMSIRLQDDNFALLKKLFSADAQGIPLTVEDVRATHRILHMMMSPVCTASIIHTKRGLVVHVRHMLEASCSEAISFSTTTDARTATTTLGWDGIPISSLQSGVLPDKLQDCLGKAIADGRKHNFKTPCGGGDACDYLQSLKMYLHGIIHNLYIKALKLLPTPSGSLMRSILKAGHCYGSMDPVSNIIVNSIWYNSCGCDLPVSERRDMVEYNDVLDPLCLLRAQVHSLKGLMELAAFADPQFSVPACALELLCSTKCDIASMPSSTESSEKNPFHESAKAAGHTRPLGLGELHQQLLLMPDTRSELLSFITEAQTSGTVLRINDMTNRISLMWNRNRSGAQIMQAPELCAGALRAVSSERSDYEDDRSWFRSKIEQLLKEYTTKQFLGSEYKLDTILGVDERHKGYYPGGYICYHVNFTATCDLRLQRTLFYAEFSSSSCEPEPEFCCPLPYANAGRCYYGVLSARKIVYPDDAKYIPDDITIRGTRSADGMLGMDLVYFSPKLDVEIAENLNVLHSEEEEEKRRKKKKRTGKGMCRPN
;
A
#
# COMPACT_ATOMS: atom_id res chain seq x y z
N MET A 1 10.24 -6.47 46.72
CA MET A 1 9.36 -5.35 47.14
C MET A 1 8.36 -5.12 46.02
N ALA A 2 7.08 -5.19 46.36
CA ALA A 2 5.97 -5.40 45.44
C ALA A 2 5.65 -4.16 44.59
N SER A 3 5.53 -4.34 43.28
CA SER A 3 4.85 -3.43 42.36
C SER A 3 3.36 -3.74 42.36
N GLY A 4 2.57 -2.84 42.94
CA GLY A 4 1.12 -2.95 43.00
C GLY A 4 0.47 -2.79 41.62
N SER A 5 -0.35 -3.77 41.28
CA SER A 5 -1.34 -3.75 40.22
C SER A 5 -2.42 -2.70 40.51
N ALA A 6 -2.51 -1.66 39.69
CA ALA A 6 -3.70 -0.82 39.62
C ALA A 6 -4.65 -1.40 38.57
N SER A 7 -5.75 -1.99 39.03
CA SER A 7 -6.90 -2.37 38.22
C SER A 7 -7.54 -1.11 37.60
N ALA A 8 -7.37 -0.92 36.29
CA ALA A 8 -8.10 0.08 35.53
C ALA A 8 -9.51 -0.44 35.20
N ALA A 9 -10.43 -0.32 36.16
CA ALA A 9 -11.84 -0.44 35.90
C ALA A 9 -12.37 0.88 35.30
N GLY A 10 -12.95 0.81 34.10
CA GLY A 10 -13.92 1.81 33.62
C GLY A 10 -13.39 3.06 32.92
N ALA A 11 -12.58 2.93 31.87
CA ALA A 11 -12.44 3.95 30.83
C ALA A 11 -11.93 3.28 29.53
N GLY A 12 -12.83 2.91 28.62
CA GLY A 12 -12.43 2.59 27.24
C GLY A 12 -11.81 3.83 26.57
N PRO A 13 -10.96 3.68 25.54
CA PRO A 13 -10.24 4.81 24.95
C PRO A 13 -11.21 5.75 24.23
N LEU A 14 -11.72 6.73 24.96
CA LEU A 14 -12.33 7.93 24.39
C LEU A 14 -11.22 8.71 23.66
N GLY A 15 -11.01 8.46 22.36
CA GLY A 15 -10.03 9.26 21.60
C GLY A 15 -9.83 8.92 20.13
N ARG A 16 -9.92 7.65 19.71
CA ARG A 16 -9.62 7.23 18.32
C ARG A 16 -10.85 7.09 17.45
N GLY A 17 -10.68 7.35 16.16
CA GLY A 17 -11.74 7.24 15.16
C GLY A 17 -12.80 8.34 15.20
N LEU A 18 -12.72 9.24 16.19
CA LEU A 18 -13.65 10.37 16.34
C LEU A 18 -13.57 11.30 15.14
N ILE A 19 -12.37 11.60 14.64
CA ILE A 19 -12.18 12.51 13.49
C ILE A 19 -12.71 11.86 12.22
N SER A 20 -12.37 10.59 12.02
CA SER A 20 -12.89 9.77 10.93
C SER A 20 -14.43 9.75 10.91
N CYS A 21 -15.09 9.68 12.07
CA CYS A 21 -16.55 9.59 12.17
C CYS A 21 -17.27 10.93 12.38
N MET A 22 -16.54 12.02 12.64
CA MET A 22 -17.10 13.25 13.21
C MET A 22 -18.26 13.81 12.40
N HIS A 23 -18.27 13.62 11.08
CA HIS A 23 -19.31 14.14 10.18
C HIS A 23 -20.12 13.05 9.47
N SER A 24 -19.88 11.78 9.81
CA SER A 24 -20.59 10.65 9.23
C SER A 24 -22.02 10.56 9.77
N SER A 25 -23.01 10.57 8.87
CA SER A 25 -24.42 10.37 9.21
C SER A 25 -24.69 9.01 9.86
N ASN A 26 -23.87 8.01 9.57
CA ASN A 26 -24.01 6.64 10.09
C ASN A 26 -23.63 6.50 11.58
N CYS A 27 -22.92 7.48 12.15
CA CYS A 27 -22.35 7.40 13.50
C CYS A 27 -22.96 8.42 14.48
N ARG A 28 -23.99 9.17 14.06
CA ARG A 28 -24.59 10.28 14.80
C ARG A 28 -26.01 9.97 15.29
N ALA A 29 -26.48 10.75 16.28
CA ALA A 29 -27.90 10.93 16.56
C ALA A 29 -28.48 12.01 15.62
N GLU A 30 -29.77 11.92 15.26
CA GLU A 30 -30.38 12.63 14.11
C GLU A 30 -30.36 14.19 14.19
N ASP A 31 -30.02 14.81 15.33
CA ASP A 31 -30.27 16.25 15.59
C ASP A 31 -29.03 17.14 15.94
N ALA A 32 -27.80 16.79 15.52
CA ALA A 32 -26.59 17.53 15.92
C ALA A 32 -26.18 18.70 14.95
N PRO A 33 -25.93 19.93 15.43
CA PRO A 33 -25.60 21.12 14.62
C PRO A 33 -24.10 21.23 14.30
N LEU A 34 -23.53 20.24 13.64
CA LEU A 34 -22.18 20.31 13.10
C LEU A 34 -22.23 20.64 11.61
N LEU A 35 -21.18 21.30 11.10
CA LEU A 35 -20.98 21.49 9.66
C LEU A 35 -21.18 20.14 8.94
N SER A 36 -21.96 20.13 7.87
CA SER A 36 -22.12 18.92 7.08
C SER A 36 -20.80 18.61 6.36
N ASP A 37 -20.57 17.36 5.94
CA ASP A 37 -19.41 17.03 5.08
C ASP A 37 -19.35 17.91 3.82
N GLN A 38 -20.48 18.47 3.39
CA GLN A 38 -20.56 19.37 2.24
C GLN A 38 -20.02 20.78 2.55
N ASP A 39 -20.03 21.19 3.82
CA ASP A 39 -19.57 22.52 4.26
C ASP A 39 -18.08 22.53 4.65
N LEU A 40 -17.49 21.36 4.96
CA LEU A 40 -16.07 21.25 5.32
C LEU A 40 -15.12 21.71 4.20
N PRO A 41 -15.32 21.35 2.92
CA PRO A 41 -14.48 21.85 1.83
C PRO A 41 -14.40 23.38 1.80
N LEU A 42 -15.55 24.07 1.93
CA LEU A 42 -15.61 25.53 1.97
C LEU A 42 -14.90 26.13 3.18
N ALA A 43 -14.92 25.45 4.33
CA ALA A 43 -14.19 25.88 5.51
C ALA A 43 -12.67 25.73 5.32
N ILE A 44 -12.22 24.64 4.69
CA ILE A 44 -10.82 24.44 4.34
C ILE A 44 -10.36 25.47 3.32
N ASP A 45 -11.16 25.75 2.29
CA ASP A 45 -10.84 26.78 1.29
C ASP A 45 -10.60 28.14 1.95
N LYS A 46 -11.42 28.52 2.94
CA LYS A 46 -11.23 29.76 3.71
C LYS A 46 -9.92 29.77 4.50
N LEU A 47 -9.52 28.64 5.10
CA LEU A 47 -8.23 28.53 5.77
C LEU A 47 -7.07 28.72 4.79
N ILE A 48 -7.14 28.04 3.64
CA ILE A 48 -6.12 28.10 2.60
C ILE A 48 -6.02 29.52 2.01
N VAL A 49 -7.13 30.22 1.80
CA VAL A 49 -7.13 31.65 1.40
C VAL A 49 -6.31 32.48 2.38
N GLY A 50 -6.52 32.30 3.69
CA GLY A 50 -5.75 33.01 4.72
C GLY A 50 -4.25 32.72 4.64
N PHE A 51 -3.85 31.49 4.29
CA PHE A 51 -2.44 31.15 4.10
C PHE A 51 -1.83 31.82 2.87
N TYR A 52 -2.58 31.97 1.78
CA TYR A 52 -2.13 32.72 0.60
C TYR A 52 -2.00 34.22 0.88
N GLU A 53 -2.96 34.80 1.61
CA GLU A 53 -2.90 36.20 2.03
C GLU A 53 -1.66 36.47 2.91
N GLU A 54 -1.36 35.56 3.84
CA GLU A 54 -0.15 35.64 4.67
C GLU A 54 1.13 35.41 3.85
N ALA A 55 1.17 34.43 2.95
CA ALA A 55 2.34 34.23 2.09
C ALA A 55 2.60 35.45 1.18
N PHE A 56 1.54 36.06 0.65
CA PHE A 56 1.62 37.27 -0.15
C PHE A 56 2.10 38.47 0.68
N SER A 57 1.62 38.64 1.91
CA SER A 57 2.07 39.74 2.80
C SER A 57 3.55 39.61 3.16
N ARG A 58 4.07 38.38 3.20
CA ARG A 58 5.46 38.09 3.54
C ARG A 58 6.42 38.19 2.36
N LEU A 59 5.97 37.89 1.13
CA LEU A 59 6.84 37.94 -0.06
C LEU A 59 7.00 39.40 -0.57
N PRO A 60 8.20 39.83 -0.98
CA PRO A 60 8.43 41.16 -1.52
C PRO A 60 7.96 41.27 -2.99
N CYS A 61 6.69 40.97 -3.26
CA CYS A 61 6.09 40.94 -4.60
C CYS A 61 6.16 42.29 -5.33
N ASP A 62 6.15 43.41 -4.59
CA ASP A 62 6.31 44.74 -5.18
C ASP A 62 7.71 44.96 -5.77
N ALA A 63 8.74 44.44 -5.10
CA ALA A 63 10.13 44.55 -5.53
C ALA A 63 10.51 43.47 -6.55
N MET A 64 9.83 42.32 -6.50
CA MET A 64 10.03 41.16 -7.38
C MET A 64 8.69 40.67 -7.95
N PRO A 65 8.19 41.29 -9.03
CA PRO A 65 6.88 40.97 -9.62
C PRO A 65 6.73 39.51 -10.08
N ASP A 66 7.84 38.85 -10.45
CA ASP A 66 7.85 37.43 -10.84
C ASP A 66 7.31 36.52 -9.73
N LEU A 67 7.48 36.90 -8.46
CA LEU A 67 6.95 36.14 -7.32
C LEU A 67 5.42 36.10 -7.33
N LEU A 68 4.76 37.20 -7.70
CA LEU A 68 3.30 37.25 -7.75
C LEU A 68 2.76 36.32 -8.84
N HIS A 69 3.43 36.28 -10.00
CA HIS A 69 3.04 35.40 -11.10
C HIS A 69 3.20 33.92 -10.73
N LEU A 70 4.31 33.55 -10.09
CA LEU A 70 4.56 32.20 -9.60
C LEU A 70 3.57 31.77 -8.50
N LEU A 71 3.21 32.69 -7.62
CA LEU A 71 2.27 32.47 -6.53
C LEU A 71 0.82 32.25 -7.02
N THR A 72 0.45 32.84 -8.16
CA THR A 72 -0.95 32.87 -8.65
C THR A 72 -1.19 32.07 -9.94
N ALA A 73 -0.46 32.35 -11.02
CA ALA A 73 -0.79 31.88 -12.36
C ALA A 73 -0.04 30.60 -12.74
N ASP A 74 1.24 30.48 -12.36
CA ASP A 74 2.09 29.36 -12.77
C ASP A 74 1.94 28.11 -11.89
N GLY A 75 1.07 28.16 -10.87
CA GLY A 75 0.86 27.04 -9.95
C GLY A 75 2.08 26.72 -9.06
N GLY A 76 3.02 27.67 -8.93
CA GLY A 76 4.23 27.48 -8.13
C GLY A 76 4.02 27.68 -6.64
N GLY A 77 3.07 28.52 -6.23
CA GLY A 77 2.72 28.71 -4.82
C GLY A 77 1.85 27.62 -4.22
N SER A 78 2.18 26.33 -4.37
CA SER A 78 1.36 25.23 -3.83
C SER A 78 1.42 25.17 -2.31
N CYS A 79 0.30 24.90 -1.64
CA CYS A 79 0.24 24.62 -0.19
C CYS A 79 0.74 23.21 0.17
N LEU A 80 0.98 22.35 -0.83
CA LEU A 80 1.44 20.97 -0.65
C LEU A 80 2.89 20.94 -0.12
N GLY A 81 3.11 20.22 0.98
CA GLY A 81 4.45 19.98 1.52
C GLY A 81 4.44 19.51 2.96
N LEU A 82 5.63 19.30 3.52
CA LEU A 82 5.85 18.77 4.88
C LEU A 82 6.17 19.86 5.91
N LEU A 83 5.87 21.12 5.61
CA LEU A 83 5.98 22.25 6.55
C LEU A 83 4.60 22.79 6.93
N ASP A 84 4.57 23.87 7.70
CA ASP A 84 3.34 24.64 7.86
C ASP A 84 2.85 25.20 6.51
N PRO A 85 1.53 25.37 6.33
CA PRO A 85 0.94 25.78 5.06
C PRO A 85 1.57 27.01 4.42
N VAL A 86 1.88 28.05 5.21
CA VAL A 86 2.46 29.30 4.70
C VAL A 86 3.89 29.08 4.22
N SER A 87 4.71 28.37 5.00
CA SER A 87 6.08 28.02 4.60
C SER A 87 6.12 27.17 3.33
N ASN A 88 5.19 26.23 3.15
CA ASN A 88 5.07 25.45 1.91
C ASN A 88 4.79 26.37 0.70
N ILE A 89 3.82 27.28 0.81
CA ILE A 89 3.47 28.22 -0.27
C ILE A 89 4.69 29.06 -0.68
N ILE A 90 5.40 29.62 0.31
CA ILE A 90 6.59 30.44 0.06
C ILE A 90 7.69 29.59 -0.59
N LEU A 91 8.06 28.45 0.00
CA LEU A 91 9.17 27.64 -0.54
C LEU A 91 8.87 27.06 -1.93
N ASN A 92 7.65 26.60 -2.18
CA ASN A 92 7.27 26.12 -3.51
C ASN A 92 7.33 27.26 -4.55
N THR A 93 6.93 28.48 -4.17
CA THR A 93 7.08 29.67 -5.03
C THR A 93 8.56 29.94 -5.34
N LEU A 94 9.41 29.92 -4.30
CA LEU A 94 10.84 30.20 -4.44
C LEU A 94 11.57 29.10 -5.21
N ALA A 95 11.17 27.84 -5.10
CA ALA A 95 11.80 26.71 -5.79
C ALA A 95 11.70 26.82 -7.33
N LEU A 96 10.71 27.54 -7.83
CA LEU A 96 10.48 27.75 -9.27
C LEU A 96 10.94 29.13 -9.77
N LEU A 97 11.51 29.96 -8.89
CA LEU A 97 12.01 31.27 -9.28
C LEU A 97 13.15 31.13 -10.32
N PRO A 98 13.10 31.83 -11.46
CA PRO A 98 14.17 31.82 -12.44
C PRO A 98 15.49 32.36 -11.86
N LYS A 99 16.63 31.83 -12.32
CA LYS A 99 17.98 32.26 -11.88
C LYS A 99 18.27 33.73 -12.12
N ASP A 100 17.65 34.31 -13.14
CA ASP A 100 17.93 35.66 -13.62
C ASP A 100 16.86 36.68 -13.20
N ALA A 101 16.00 36.34 -12.22
CA ALA A 101 14.96 37.24 -11.72
C ALA A 101 15.57 38.52 -11.12
N ALA A 102 15.54 39.61 -11.89
CA ALA A 102 16.08 40.92 -11.51
C ALA A 102 15.03 41.75 -10.74
N PRO A 103 15.43 42.58 -9.76
CA PRO A 103 14.51 43.49 -9.10
C PRO A 103 13.97 44.52 -10.10
N ALA A 104 12.73 44.95 -9.91
CA ALA A 104 12.16 46.03 -10.72
C ALA A 104 13.07 47.28 -10.62
N PRO A 105 13.35 47.99 -11.73
CA PRO A 105 14.13 49.22 -11.67
C PRO A 105 13.42 50.22 -10.76
N ALA A 106 14.18 50.80 -9.81
CA ALA A 106 13.66 51.83 -8.92
C ALA A 106 13.07 52.97 -9.76
N ALA A 107 11.84 53.37 -9.46
CA ALA A 107 11.18 54.47 -10.14
C ALA A 107 11.96 55.77 -9.91
N GLU A 108 12.78 56.18 -10.87
CA GLU A 108 13.35 57.53 -10.87
C GLU A 108 12.27 58.56 -11.25
N PRO A 109 12.26 59.75 -10.63
CA PRO A 109 11.33 60.82 -10.98
C PRO A 109 11.69 61.38 -12.37
N SER A 110 11.02 60.88 -13.41
CA SER A 110 11.25 61.28 -14.80
C SER A 110 10.82 62.74 -15.03
N THR A 111 11.78 63.61 -15.34
CA THR A 111 11.58 64.93 -15.94
C THR A 111 11.97 64.88 -17.41
N SER A 112 11.10 64.36 -18.30
CA SER A 112 11.10 64.70 -19.74
C SER A 112 9.88 64.06 -20.46
N PRO A 113 9.39 64.67 -21.56
CA PRO A 113 8.09 64.34 -22.16
C PRO A 113 8.17 63.15 -23.14
N SER A 114 7.18 62.27 -23.06
CA SER A 114 7.04 61.02 -23.83
C SER A 114 6.62 61.22 -25.31
N PRO A 115 6.98 60.31 -26.25
CA PRO A 115 6.31 60.13 -27.54
C PRO A 115 5.14 59.11 -27.45
N PRO A 116 4.24 59.03 -28.46
CA PRO A 116 2.89 58.49 -28.28
C PRO A 116 2.80 56.97 -28.27
N ALA A 117 1.80 56.51 -27.51
CA ALA A 117 1.50 55.14 -27.14
C ALA A 117 1.20 54.17 -28.30
N THR A 118 1.92 53.05 -28.33
CA THR A 118 1.41 51.77 -28.84
C THR A 118 0.93 50.92 -27.67
N ARG A 119 -0.37 50.61 -27.69
CA ARG A 119 -1.14 49.88 -26.68
C ARG A 119 -0.44 48.63 -26.15
N ARG A 120 0.24 48.73 -25.01
CA ARG A 120 0.38 47.63 -24.06
C ARG A 120 -0.68 47.84 -22.98
N SER A 121 -1.56 46.86 -22.84
CA SER A 121 -2.58 46.78 -21.80
C SER A 121 -1.96 47.04 -20.44
N GLU A 122 -2.26 48.18 -19.84
CA GLU A 122 -2.08 48.43 -18.42
C GLU A 122 -2.89 47.40 -17.64
N ARG A 123 -2.23 46.37 -17.10
CA ARG A 123 -2.77 45.60 -15.99
C ARG A 123 -2.11 46.14 -14.72
N SER A 124 -2.77 47.13 -14.14
CA SER A 124 -2.55 47.55 -12.75
C SER A 124 -2.54 46.31 -11.85
N GLY A 125 -1.43 46.09 -11.16
CA GLY A 125 -1.23 45.00 -10.21
C GLY A 125 -2.12 45.17 -8.98
N SER A 126 -3.35 44.67 -9.06
CA SER A 126 -4.22 44.53 -7.91
C SER A 126 -4.81 43.13 -7.90
N ILE A 127 -4.43 42.34 -6.89
CA ILE A 127 -5.27 41.25 -6.41
C ILE A 127 -5.51 41.50 -4.92
N PRO A 128 -6.68 42.05 -4.56
CA PRO A 128 -7.26 41.72 -3.26
C PRO A 128 -8.75 41.41 -3.37
N GLY A 129 -9.10 40.18 -3.01
CA GLY A 129 -10.47 39.69 -2.87
C GLY A 129 -10.52 38.17 -3.01
N PHE A 130 -11.49 37.55 -2.32
CA PHE A 130 -11.72 36.09 -2.27
C PHE A 130 -11.72 35.39 -3.66
N GLY A 131 -12.00 36.14 -4.74
CA GLY A 131 -11.98 35.63 -6.12
C GLY A 131 -10.59 35.49 -6.77
N GLY A 132 -9.56 36.18 -6.27
CA GLY A 132 -8.22 36.16 -6.86
C GLY A 132 -7.42 34.89 -6.59
N TRP A 133 -7.66 34.26 -5.44
CA TRP A 133 -6.96 33.04 -5.00
C TRP A 133 -7.71 31.75 -5.35
N HIS A 134 -8.94 31.83 -5.87
CA HIS A 134 -9.85 30.69 -6.01
C HIS A 134 -9.22 29.48 -6.73
N GLU A 135 -8.50 29.72 -7.83
CA GLU A 135 -7.88 28.65 -8.60
C GLU A 135 -6.75 27.95 -7.83
N VAL A 136 -5.84 28.70 -7.21
CA VAL A 136 -4.71 28.14 -6.46
C VAL A 136 -5.15 27.48 -5.16
N VAL A 137 -6.17 28.02 -4.50
CA VAL A 137 -6.80 27.43 -3.32
C VAL A 137 -7.41 26.08 -3.67
N SER A 138 -8.18 26.01 -4.75
CA SER A 138 -8.77 24.75 -5.22
C SER A 138 -7.70 23.71 -5.58
N ARG A 139 -6.65 24.10 -6.31
CA ARG A 139 -5.52 23.20 -6.64
C ARG A 139 -4.81 22.69 -5.38
N SER A 140 -4.55 23.56 -4.41
CA SER A 140 -3.95 23.22 -3.12
C SER A 140 -4.82 22.29 -2.27
N TYR A 141 -6.11 22.53 -2.18
CA TYR A 141 -7.05 21.65 -1.49
C TYR A 141 -7.05 20.23 -2.11
N HIS A 142 -7.15 20.14 -3.44
CA HIS A 142 -7.18 18.86 -4.14
C HIS A 142 -5.83 18.11 -4.04
N SER A 143 -4.71 18.82 -3.99
CA SER A 143 -3.39 18.21 -3.84
C SER A 143 -3.18 17.63 -2.44
N LEU A 144 -3.60 18.34 -1.39
CA LEU A 144 -3.58 17.84 -0.01
C LEU A 144 -4.43 16.57 0.14
N LEU A 145 -5.63 16.55 -0.45
CA LEU A 145 -6.48 15.36 -0.47
C LEU A 145 -5.85 14.21 -1.26
N ALA A 146 -5.34 14.50 -2.45
CA ALA A 146 -4.68 13.51 -3.30
C ALA A 146 -3.51 12.87 -2.57
N PHE A 147 -2.70 13.66 -1.84
CA PHE A 147 -1.62 13.12 -1.02
C PHE A 147 -2.12 12.15 0.04
N LEU A 148 -3.09 12.54 0.87
CA LEU A 148 -3.57 11.67 1.96
C LEU A 148 -4.17 10.37 1.42
N MET A 149 -4.97 10.46 0.35
CA MET A 149 -5.55 9.29 -0.29
C MET A 149 -4.47 8.39 -0.92
N ALA A 150 -3.48 8.99 -1.58
CA ALA A 150 -2.41 8.26 -2.25
C ALA A 150 -1.42 7.61 -1.28
N TYR A 151 -1.11 8.31 -0.18
CA TYR A 151 -0.17 7.86 0.83
C TYR A 151 -0.75 6.72 1.65
N PHE A 152 -1.98 6.83 2.15
CA PHE A 152 -2.58 5.82 3.03
C PHE A 152 -3.34 4.70 2.30
N GLY A 153 -3.99 4.98 1.17
CA GLY A 153 -4.78 4.01 0.40
C GLY A 153 -6.06 3.49 1.06
N CYS A 154 -6.23 3.63 2.38
CA CYS A 154 -7.38 3.10 3.15
C CYS A 154 -8.45 4.16 3.52
N LEU A 155 -8.33 5.38 2.98
CA LEU A 155 -9.21 6.51 3.30
C LEU A 155 -10.19 6.81 2.17
N LYS A 156 -11.45 7.07 2.52
CA LYS A 156 -12.41 7.73 1.63
C LYS A 156 -12.11 9.22 1.52
N LYS A 157 -12.57 9.85 0.45
CA LYS A 157 -12.43 11.30 0.23
C LYS A 157 -12.99 12.10 1.41
N GLU A 158 -14.16 11.73 1.90
CA GLU A 158 -14.84 12.41 3.02
C GLU A 158 -14.01 12.32 4.31
N GLN A 159 -13.39 11.16 4.56
CA GLN A 159 -12.51 11.00 5.73
C GLN A 159 -11.27 11.89 5.62
N ALA A 160 -10.62 11.92 4.45
CA ALA A 160 -9.46 12.77 4.21
C ALA A 160 -9.80 14.26 4.42
N VAL A 161 -10.99 14.71 3.98
CA VAL A 161 -11.50 16.08 4.23
C VAL A 161 -11.61 16.37 5.74
N ARG A 162 -12.16 15.44 6.53
CA ARG A 162 -12.31 15.61 7.99
C ARG A 162 -10.96 15.74 8.70
N TYR A 163 -9.97 14.92 8.30
CA TYR A 163 -8.61 15.03 8.85
C TYR A 163 -7.93 16.36 8.45
N LEU A 164 -8.04 16.79 7.20
CA LEU A 164 -7.50 18.08 6.77
C LEU A 164 -8.14 19.25 7.51
N TYR A 165 -9.46 19.25 7.62
CA TYR A 165 -10.18 20.28 8.39
C TYR A 165 -9.68 20.32 9.84
N ARG A 166 -9.53 19.15 10.47
CA ARG A 166 -9.08 19.07 11.86
C ARG A 166 -7.62 19.43 12.07
N ALA A 167 -6.80 19.29 11.03
CA ALA A 167 -5.41 19.68 11.02
C ALA A 167 -5.19 21.14 10.58
N ASP A 168 -6.25 21.94 10.42
CA ASP A 168 -6.18 23.30 9.88
C ASP A 168 -5.45 23.34 8.51
N ALA A 169 -5.71 22.33 7.68
CA ALA A 169 -5.05 22.06 6.39
C ALA A 169 -3.52 21.89 6.44
N ASN A 170 -2.94 21.66 7.63
CA ASN A 170 -1.55 21.22 7.78
C ASN A 170 -1.43 19.72 7.42
N LEU A 171 -0.71 19.42 6.34
CA LEU A 171 -0.59 18.05 5.82
C LEU A 171 0.06 17.10 6.82
N LEU A 172 1.19 17.49 7.43
CA LEU A 172 1.92 16.61 8.33
C LEU A 172 1.12 16.32 9.61
N LEU A 173 0.41 17.32 10.13
CA LEU A 173 -0.49 17.12 11.26
C LEU A 173 -1.67 16.20 10.89
N ALA A 174 -2.22 16.32 9.67
CA ALA A 174 -3.25 15.40 9.18
C ALA A 174 -2.73 13.95 9.09
N VAL A 175 -1.50 13.76 8.57
CA VAL A 175 -0.82 12.46 8.55
C VAL A 175 -0.69 11.89 9.97
N MET A 176 -0.25 12.70 10.94
CA MET A 176 -0.12 12.27 12.35
C MET A 176 -1.47 11.87 12.97
N LEU A 177 -2.55 12.60 12.67
CA LEU A 177 -3.90 12.27 13.12
C LEU A 177 -4.39 10.93 12.54
N ILE A 178 -4.12 10.67 11.26
CA ILE A 178 -4.47 9.41 10.60
C ILE A 178 -3.65 8.26 11.17
N GLN A 179 -2.33 8.45 11.33
CA GLN A 179 -1.43 7.47 11.93
C GLN A 179 -1.85 7.10 13.35
N HIS A 180 -2.25 8.10 14.14
CA HIS A 180 -2.86 7.88 15.44
C HIS A 180 -4.14 7.04 15.32
N ASP A 181 -5.08 7.36 14.44
CA ASP A 181 -6.31 6.55 14.31
C ASP A 181 -6.03 5.11 13.81
N LEU A 182 -5.00 4.90 12.98
CA LEU A 182 -4.63 3.59 12.41
C LEU A 182 -3.65 2.75 13.25
N TYR A 183 -3.15 3.27 14.38
CA TYR A 183 -2.08 2.62 15.18
C TYR A 183 -0.78 2.40 14.38
N ALA A 184 -0.47 3.34 13.48
CA ALA A 184 0.77 3.34 12.74
C ALA A 184 1.80 4.19 13.47
N ASP A 185 2.82 3.55 14.08
CA ASP A 185 3.89 4.25 14.83
C ASP A 185 5.06 4.72 13.93
N GLU A 186 4.88 4.67 12.61
CA GLU A 186 5.92 5.01 11.64
C GLU A 186 5.88 6.50 11.31
N ALA A 187 6.91 7.24 11.71
CA ALA A 187 7.06 8.63 11.28
C ALA A 187 7.15 8.69 9.75
N LEU A 188 6.52 9.70 9.15
CA LEU A 188 6.62 9.93 7.72
C LEU A 188 8.08 10.27 7.37
N ASP A 189 8.71 9.41 6.58
CA ASP A 189 10.04 9.63 6.04
C ASP A 189 9.94 10.40 4.70
N PRO A 190 10.43 11.65 4.63
CA PRO A 190 10.42 12.45 3.41
C PRO A 190 11.14 11.77 2.24
N GLU A 191 12.22 11.05 2.53
CA GLU A 191 13.10 10.44 1.52
C GLU A 191 12.58 9.11 1.00
N SER A 192 11.62 8.49 1.69
CA SER A 192 11.04 7.23 1.23
C SER A 192 10.37 7.40 -0.14
N ASP A 193 10.60 6.42 -1.03
CA ASP A 193 9.95 6.36 -2.35
C ASP A 193 8.43 6.51 -2.22
N ARG A 194 7.85 5.95 -1.14
CA ARG A 194 6.43 6.11 -0.80
C ARG A 194 6.00 7.57 -0.72
N THR A 195 6.69 8.35 0.09
CA THR A 195 6.40 9.78 0.28
C THR A 195 6.64 10.55 -1.00
N GLN A 196 7.75 10.28 -1.69
CA GLN A 196 8.10 10.97 -2.93
C GLN A 196 7.04 10.80 -4.02
N ALA A 197 6.63 9.56 -4.29
CA ALA A 197 5.61 9.33 -5.30
C ALA A 197 4.22 9.82 -4.88
N ALA A 198 3.88 9.83 -3.58
CA ALA A 198 2.63 10.45 -3.11
C ALA A 198 2.63 11.98 -3.29
N LEU A 199 3.77 12.66 -3.02
CA LEU A 199 3.94 14.09 -3.26
C LEU A 199 3.88 14.42 -4.75
N GLU A 200 4.58 13.64 -5.59
CA GLU A 200 4.60 13.85 -7.03
C GLU A 200 3.23 13.64 -7.67
N TYR A 201 2.50 12.59 -7.26
CA TYR A 201 1.12 12.39 -7.70
C TYR A 201 0.21 13.55 -7.27
N ALA A 202 0.29 13.96 -5.99
CA ALA A 202 -0.49 15.08 -5.47
C ALA A 202 -0.20 16.39 -6.22
N ALA A 203 1.07 16.67 -6.52
CA ALA A 203 1.48 17.83 -7.29
C ALA A 203 1.01 17.75 -8.76
N THR A 204 0.98 16.55 -9.35
CA THR A 204 0.43 16.32 -10.69
C THR A 204 -1.08 16.63 -10.73
N ILE A 205 -1.84 16.14 -9.74
CA ILE A 205 -3.28 16.46 -9.59
C ILE A 205 -3.50 17.97 -9.40
N ALA A 206 -2.57 18.66 -8.73
CA ALA A 206 -2.60 20.11 -8.56
C ALA A 206 -2.33 20.91 -9.85
N GLY A 207 -1.87 20.25 -10.92
CA GLY A 207 -1.37 20.92 -12.13
C GLY A 207 -0.08 21.70 -11.87
N HIS A 208 0.77 21.23 -10.96
CA HIS A 208 2.06 21.86 -10.66
C HIS A 208 3.01 21.76 -11.88
N PRO A 209 3.77 22.82 -12.24
CA PRO A 209 4.59 22.85 -13.44
C PRO A 209 5.78 21.87 -13.40
N SER A 210 6.25 21.51 -12.20
CA SER A 210 7.30 20.51 -12.01
C SER A 210 7.03 19.63 -10.77
N PRO A 211 6.18 18.61 -10.85
CA PRO A 211 5.79 17.76 -9.71
C PRO A 211 6.98 17.10 -9.00
N THR A 212 7.94 16.60 -9.77
CA THR A 212 9.17 15.98 -9.24
C THR A 212 10.03 16.98 -8.45
N THR A 213 10.07 18.25 -8.87
CA THR A 213 10.79 19.30 -8.13
C THR A 213 10.17 19.53 -6.75
N LEU A 214 8.84 19.57 -6.65
CA LEU A 214 8.14 19.72 -5.37
C LEU A 214 8.40 18.53 -4.46
N ALA A 215 8.32 17.30 -4.98
CA ALA A 215 8.62 16.10 -4.19
C ALA A 215 10.07 16.12 -3.64
N ARG A 216 11.05 16.41 -4.51
CA ARG A 216 12.47 16.52 -4.15
C ARG A 216 12.74 17.63 -3.14
N LEU A 217 12.03 18.76 -3.24
CA LEU A 217 12.14 19.86 -2.29
C LEU A 217 11.89 19.38 -0.86
N MET A 218 10.92 18.49 -0.64
CA MET A 218 10.59 17.98 0.69
C MET A 218 11.64 17.03 1.29
N SER A 219 12.55 16.51 0.46
CA SER A 219 13.65 15.62 0.86
C SER A 219 14.99 16.32 1.01
N ILE A 220 15.04 17.65 0.85
CA ILE A 220 16.29 18.40 0.98
C ILE A 220 16.83 18.26 2.41
N ARG A 221 18.13 17.96 2.52
CA ARG A 221 18.90 18.05 3.77
C ARG A 221 19.76 19.31 3.77
N LEU A 222 19.64 20.10 4.82
CA LEU A 222 20.32 21.39 4.96
C LEU A 222 21.51 21.25 5.92
N GLN A 223 22.63 21.86 5.55
CA GLN A 223 23.75 22.10 6.46
C GLN A 223 23.32 23.03 7.60
N ASP A 224 23.98 22.93 8.76
CA ASP A 224 23.60 23.65 9.98
C ASP A 224 23.40 25.17 9.77
N ASP A 225 24.32 25.83 9.06
CA ASP A 225 24.24 27.27 8.79
C ASP A 225 23.02 27.63 7.92
N ASN A 226 22.76 26.84 6.88
CA ASN A 226 21.61 27.03 5.99
C ASN A 226 20.31 26.73 6.73
N PHE A 227 20.30 25.69 7.56
CA PHE A 227 19.15 25.34 8.39
C PHE A 227 18.85 26.44 9.41
N ALA A 228 19.85 26.99 10.08
CA ALA A 228 19.70 28.09 11.02
C ALA A 228 19.12 29.35 10.36
N LEU A 229 19.60 29.68 9.14
CA LEU A 229 19.06 30.78 8.36
C LEU A 229 17.58 30.56 8.00
N LEU A 230 17.24 29.41 7.39
CA LEU A 230 15.85 29.14 7.01
C LEU A 230 14.96 29.02 8.24
N LYS A 231 15.42 28.43 9.34
CA LYS A 231 14.66 28.35 10.59
C LYS A 231 14.33 29.73 11.12
N LYS A 232 15.25 30.70 11.04
CA LYS A 232 14.96 32.08 11.41
C LYS A 232 13.86 32.68 10.52
N LEU A 233 13.93 32.45 9.21
CA LEU A 233 12.96 32.98 8.24
C LEU A 233 11.58 32.30 8.30
N PHE A 234 11.49 31.04 8.69
CA PHE A 234 10.26 30.23 8.67
C PHE A 234 9.76 29.83 10.07
N SER A 235 10.37 30.34 11.14
CA SER A 235 9.90 30.11 12.51
C SER A 235 8.52 30.71 12.78
N ALA A 236 7.86 30.23 13.84
CA ALA A 236 6.60 30.81 14.31
C ALA A 236 6.74 32.29 14.68
N ASP A 237 7.91 32.69 15.22
CA ASP A 237 8.22 34.09 15.56
C ASP A 237 8.38 34.98 14.31
N ALA A 238 8.52 34.38 13.13
CA ALA A 238 8.63 35.08 11.85
C ALA A 238 7.28 35.25 11.13
N GLN A 239 6.17 34.77 11.71
CA GLN A 239 4.82 35.03 11.17
C GLN A 239 4.54 36.54 11.14
N GLY A 240 3.97 37.03 10.05
CA GLY A 240 3.71 38.44 9.81
C GLY A 240 4.96 39.30 9.53
N ILE A 241 6.17 38.72 9.53
CA ILE A 241 7.41 39.45 9.19
C ILE A 241 7.69 39.32 7.69
N PRO A 242 7.72 40.44 6.93
CA PRO A 242 8.06 40.43 5.52
C PRO A 242 9.51 39.99 5.27
N LEU A 243 9.69 39.15 4.25
CA LEU A 243 10.99 38.74 3.75
C LEU A 243 11.60 39.86 2.91
N THR A 244 12.90 40.12 3.12
CA THR A 244 13.63 41.03 2.24
C THR A 244 13.97 40.33 0.92
N VAL A 245 14.29 41.14 -0.11
CA VAL A 245 14.78 40.62 -1.39
C VAL A 245 16.05 39.76 -1.21
N GLU A 246 16.89 40.12 -0.23
CA GLU A 246 18.11 39.38 0.11
C GLU A 246 17.79 38.03 0.76
N ASP A 247 16.76 37.95 1.61
CA ASP A 247 16.29 36.69 2.20
C ASP A 247 15.74 35.75 1.11
N VAL A 248 14.97 36.29 0.17
CA VAL A 248 14.46 35.57 -1.00
C VAL A 248 15.60 35.01 -1.84
N ARG A 249 16.59 35.85 -2.19
CA ARG A 249 17.77 35.42 -2.96
C ARG A 249 18.61 34.40 -2.21
N ALA A 250 18.79 34.55 -0.90
CA ALA A 250 19.56 33.61 -0.09
C ALA A 250 18.87 32.24 -0.06
N THR A 251 17.56 32.23 0.19
CA THR A 251 16.75 31.00 0.19
C THR A 251 16.77 30.34 -1.19
N HIS A 252 16.54 31.09 -2.25
CA HIS A 252 16.61 30.60 -3.64
C HIS A 252 17.97 29.96 -3.98
N ARG A 253 19.08 30.61 -3.59
CA ARG A 253 20.44 30.06 -3.79
C ARG A 253 20.62 28.73 -3.06
N ILE A 254 20.15 28.63 -1.81
CA ILE A 254 20.22 27.39 -1.02
C ILE A 254 19.42 26.28 -1.73
N LEU A 255 18.16 26.55 -2.08
CA LEU A 255 17.29 25.56 -2.75
C LEU A 255 17.90 25.11 -4.09
N HIS A 256 18.36 26.05 -4.90
CA HIS A 256 18.96 25.74 -6.19
C HIS A 256 20.25 24.92 -6.05
N MET A 257 21.12 25.25 -5.09
CA MET A 257 22.33 24.47 -4.79
C MET A 257 21.98 23.04 -4.41
N MET A 258 20.99 22.87 -3.53
CA MET A 258 20.58 21.56 -3.03
C MET A 258 19.83 20.70 -4.08
N MET A 259 19.13 21.32 -5.03
CA MET A 259 18.41 20.60 -6.09
C MET A 259 19.25 20.32 -7.33
N SER A 260 20.45 20.90 -7.43
CA SER A 260 21.39 20.62 -8.52
C SER A 260 21.85 19.15 -8.46
N PRO A 261 21.96 18.45 -9.61
CA PRO A 261 22.38 17.05 -9.64
C PRO A 261 23.77 16.90 -9.02
N VAL A 262 23.92 16.00 -8.05
CA VAL A 262 25.23 15.65 -7.48
C VAL A 262 25.94 14.68 -8.43
N CYS A 263 27.19 14.96 -8.77
CA CYS A 263 28.01 14.07 -9.59
C CYS A 263 28.66 13.00 -8.73
N THR A 264 28.60 11.73 -9.17
CA THR A 264 29.43 10.66 -8.61
C THR A 264 30.64 10.45 -9.52
N ALA A 265 31.84 10.36 -8.93
CA ALA A 265 33.07 10.04 -9.65
C ALA A 265 33.59 8.68 -9.16
N SER A 266 33.63 7.68 -10.03
CA SER A 266 34.28 6.40 -9.76
C SER A 266 35.65 6.35 -10.42
N ILE A 267 36.66 5.92 -9.65
CA ILE A 267 38.05 5.85 -10.11
C ILE A 267 38.42 4.36 -10.24
N ILE A 268 38.72 3.94 -11.47
CA ILE A 268 39.12 2.57 -11.80
C ILE A 268 40.61 2.57 -12.11
N HIS A 269 41.38 1.81 -11.32
CA HIS A 269 42.79 1.55 -11.61
C HIS A 269 42.92 0.31 -12.49
N THR A 270 43.41 0.51 -13.72
CA THR A 270 43.72 -0.58 -14.66
C THR A 270 45.23 -0.67 -14.92
N LYS A 271 45.71 -1.81 -15.42
CA LYS A 271 47.12 -1.99 -15.84
C LYS A 271 47.59 -1.03 -16.95
N ARG A 272 46.67 -0.32 -17.62
CA ARG A 272 46.93 0.61 -18.74
C ARG A 272 46.75 2.09 -18.37
N GLY A 273 46.36 2.40 -17.13
CA GLY A 273 46.16 3.79 -16.66
C GLY A 273 44.94 3.97 -15.75
N LEU A 274 44.77 5.21 -15.29
CA LEU A 274 43.65 5.67 -14.47
C LEU A 274 42.44 5.97 -15.35
N VAL A 275 41.28 5.37 -15.04
CA VAL A 275 40.00 5.69 -15.69
C VAL A 275 39.08 6.33 -14.66
N VAL A 276 38.64 7.57 -14.91
CA VAL A 276 37.70 8.29 -14.05
C VAL A 276 36.35 8.35 -14.75
N HIS A 277 35.33 7.76 -14.16
CA HIS A 277 33.94 7.81 -14.63
C HIS A 277 33.16 8.82 -13.81
N VAL A 278 32.68 9.89 -14.44
CA VAL A 278 31.75 10.84 -13.83
C VAL A 278 30.34 10.47 -14.30
N ARG A 279 29.46 10.07 -13.38
CA ARG A 279 28.05 9.80 -13.66
C ARG A 279 27.19 10.89 -13.03
N HIS A 280 26.39 11.56 -13.86
CA HIS A 280 25.26 12.36 -13.39
C HIS A 280 24.22 11.41 -12.81
N MET A 281 23.97 11.49 -11.50
CA MET A 281 22.92 10.70 -10.87
C MET A 281 21.62 11.52 -10.85
N LEU A 282 20.51 10.90 -11.26
CA LEU A 282 19.16 11.45 -11.13
C LEU A 282 18.54 11.15 -9.74
N GLU A 283 19.15 10.27 -8.93
CA GLU A 283 18.65 9.87 -7.60
C GLU A 283 19.82 9.65 -6.61
N ALA A 284 19.51 9.75 -5.31
CA ALA A 284 20.29 10.43 -4.25
C ALA A 284 21.44 9.65 -3.51
N SER A 285 21.97 10.33 -2.47
CA SER A 285 22.64 9.87 -1.20
C SER A 285 24.17 10.01 -1.02
N CYS A 286 24.60 10.56 0.15
CA CYS A 286 25.93 10.33 0.81
C CYS A 286 26.03 10.96 2.19
N SER A 287 26.96 10.57 3.06
CA SER A 287 27.86 9.41 3.17
C SER A 287 28.94 9.10 2.10
N GLU A 288 30.19 9.50 2.38
CA GLU A 288 31.38 8.86 1.79
C GLU A 288 31.47 7.39 2.26
N ALA A 289 31.01 6.48 1.41
CA ALA A 289 31.33 5.06 1.53
C ALA A 289 32.34 4.71 0.43
N ILE A 290 33.59 4.47 0.81
CA ILE A 290 34.59 3.95 -0.12
C ILE A 290 34.45 2.43 -0.13
N SER A 291 33.78 1.89 -1.15
CA SER A 291 33.75 0.45 -1.39
C SER A 291 34.88 0.05 -2.33
N PHE A 292 35.67 -0.95 -1.95
CA PHE A 292 36.70 -1.55 -2.79
C PHE A 292 36.24 -2.93 -3.27
N SER A 293 36.19 -3.13 -4.59
CA SER A 293 36.07 -4.47 -5.16
C SER A 293 37.34 -4.83 -5.93
N THR A 294 37.93 -5.99 -5.62
CA THR A 294 39.07 -6.54 -6.35
C THR A 294 38.63 -7.72 -7.20
N THR A 295 38.80 -7.62 -8.51
CA THR A 295 38.84 -8.78 -9.42
C THR A 295 40.29 -9.01 -9.87
N THR A 296 40.57 -10.14 -10.51
CA THR A 296 41.94 -10.56 -10.90
C THR A 296 42.69 -9.56 -11.80
N ASP A 297 41.99 -8.58 -12.40
CA ASP A 297 42.59 -7.59 -13.33
C ASP A 297 42.27 -6.11 -13.06
N ALA A 298 41.47 -5.74 -12.05
CA ALA A 298 41.19 -4.34 -11.71
C ALA A 298 40.83 -4.10 -10.24
N ARG A 299 41.23 -2.93 -9.69
CA ARG A 299 40.79 -2.42 -8.39
C ARG A 299 39.86 -1.24 -8.63
N THR A 300 38.58 -1.41 -8.30
CA THR A 300 37.55 -0.37 -8.44
C THR A 300 37.32 0.27 -7.07
N ALA A 301 37.44 1.60 -6.99
CA ALA A 301 37.03 2.39 -5.84
C ALA A 301 35.83 3.27 -6.27
N THR A 302 34.70 3.06 -5.61
CA THR A 302 33.48 3.87 -5.81
C THR A 302 33.28 4.74 -4.59
N THR A 303 33.19 6.06 -4.78
CA THR A 303 32.83 7.04 -3.75
C THR A 303 31.49 7.65 -4.11
N THR A 304 30.47 7.42 -3.30
CA THR A 304 29.14 8.06 -3.40
C THR A 304 29.14 9.38 -2.62
N LEU A 305 28.55 10.45 -3.19
CA LEU A 305 28.55 11.85 -2.70
C LEU A 305 27.12 12.43 -2.68
N GLY A 306 26.80 13.23 -1.64
CA GLY A 306 25.43 13.47 -1.17
C GLY A 306 25.43 14.13 0.22
N TRP A 307 24.28 14.63 0.63
CA TRP A 307 24.25 15.69 1.62
C TRP A 307 23.86 15.15 3.00
N ASP A 308 24.84 15.02 3.90
CA ASP A 308 24.56 14.88 5.34
C ASP A 308 24.03 16.23 5.86
N GLY A 309 23.01 16.21 6.71
CA GLY A 309 22.35 17.42 7.18
C GLY A 309 20.93 17.22 7.73
N ILE A 310 20.36 18.31 8.23
CA ILE A 310 19.05 18.36 8.88
C ILE A 310 17.96 18.40 7.79
N PRO A 311 16.96 17.49 7.80
CA PRO A 311 15.87 17.52 6.84
C PRO A 311 15.13 18.87 6.86
N ILE A 312 14.80 19.41 5.69
CA ILE A 312 14.08 20.68 5.55
C ILE A 312 12.72 20.64 6.25
N SER A 313 12.07 19.47 6.29
CA SER A 313 10.82 19.24 7.04
C SER A 313 10.95 19.57 8.54
N SER A 314 12.17 19.54 9.10
CA SER A 314 12.46 19.95 10.48
C SER A 314 12.33 21.46 10.71
N LEU A 315 12.15 22.26 9.66
CA LEU A 315 11.81 23.69 9.77
C LEU A 315 10.38 23.90 10.27
N GLN A 316 9.53 22.87 10.22
CA GLN A 316 8.14 22.99 10.64
C GLN A 316 8.05 23.57 12.05
N SER A 317 7.41 24.73 12.15
CA SER A 317 7.36 25.51 13.37
C SER A 317 6.24 25.02 14.31
N GLY A 318 6.61 24.78 15.56
CA GLY A 318 5.70 24.43 16.66
C GLY A 318 5.86 23.00 17.16
N VAL A 319 5.41 22.78 18.40
CA VAL A 319 5.38 21.46 19.03
C VAL A 319 4.22 20.68 18.40
N LEU A 320 4.46 20.05 17.24
CA LEU A 320 3.51 19.16 16.56
C LEU A 320 2.82 18.16 17.51
N PRO A 321 3.53 17.55 18.48
CA PRO A 321 2.89 16.75 19.51
C PRO A 321 1.81 17.48 20.31
N ASP A 322 2.04 18.75 20.69
CA ASP A 322 1.06 19.54 21.44
C ASP A 322 -0.15 19.88 20.55
N LYS A 323 0.10 20.28 19.30
CA LYS A 323 -0.97 20.51 18.31
C LYS A 323 -1.80 19.25 18.06
N LEU A 324 -1.16 18.09 17.99
CA LEU A 324 -1.83 16.79 17.88
C LEU A 324 -2.76 16.57 19.09
N GLN A 325 -2.25 16.76 20.31
CA GLN A 325 -3.06 16.64 21.53
C GLN A 325 -4.22 17.64 21.56
N ASP A 326 -4.02 18.88 21.12
CA ASP A 326 -5.08 19.88 21.03
C ASP A 326 -6.17 19.47 20.03
N CYS A 327 -5.79 18.99 18.84
CA CYS A 327 -6.73 18.50 17.82
C CYS A 327 -7.54 17.31 18.33
N LEU A 328 -6.90 16.36 19.02
CA LEU A 328 -7.55 15.21 19.66
C LEU A 328 -8.46 15.63 20.82
N GLY A 329 -8.00 16.54 21.68
CA GLY A 329 -8.75 17.07 22.81
C GLY A 329 -10.02 17.80 22.37
N LYS A 330 -9.91 18.64 21.33
CA LYS A 330 -11.09 19.24 20.69
C LYS A 330 -12.02 18.14 20.15
N ALA A 331 -11.49 17.05 19.56
CA ALA A 331 -12.31 16.02 18.91
C ALA A 331 -13.10 15.21 19.94
N ILE A 332 -12.50 14.98 21.11
CA ILE A 332 -13.17 14.40 22.26
C ILE A 332 -14.25 15.35 22.80
N ALA A 333 -13.98 16.66 22.87
CA ALA A 333 -14.96 17.66 23.32
C ALA A 333 -16.18 17.73 22.38
N ASP A 334 -15.95 17.79 21.07
CA ASP A 334 -17.01 17.72 20.05
C ASP A 334 -17.75 16.37 20.12
N GLY A 335 -16.97 15.29 20.31
CA GLY A 335 -17.41 13.93 20.63
C GLY A 335 -18.50 13.88 21.71
N ARG A 336 -18.17 14.47 22.86
CA ARG A 336 -19.05 14.54 24.05
C ARG A 336 -20.25 15.45 23.82
N LYS A 337 -20.05 16.60 23.18
CA LYS A 337 -21.11 17.59 22.92
C LYS A 337 -22.21 17.03 22.03
N HIS A 338 -21.85 16.15 21.09
CA HIS A 338 -22.76 15.66 20.07
C HIS A 338 -23.18 14.18 20.25
N ASN A 339 -22.91 13.60 21.42
CA ASN A 339 -23.30 12.23 21.79
C ASN A 339 -22.94 11.19 20.71
N PHE A 340 -21.74 11.28 20.14
CA PHE A 340 -21.28 10.26 19.21
C PHE A 340 -21.28 8.91 19.91
N LYS A 341 -21.84 7.88 19.26
CA LYS A 341 -21.76 6.51 19.79
C LYS A 341 -20.30 6.10 19.79
N THR A 342 -19.72 5.87 20.97
CA THR A 342 -18.37 5.32 21.12
C THR A 342 -18.46 3.95 21.80
N PRO A 343 -17.92 2.88 21.20
CA PRO A 343 -17.43 2.81 19.82
C PRO A 343 -18.60 3.01 18.85
N CYS A 344 -18.30 3.58 17.69
CA CYS A 344 -19.24 3.79 16.59
C CYS A 344 -20.07 2.50 16.40
N GLY A 345 -21.41 2.61 16.48
CA GLY A 345 -22.31 1.46 16.57
C GLY A 345 -21.91 0.34 15.61
N GLY A 346 -21.62 -0.84 16.15
CA GLY A 346 -20.77 -1.90 15.59
C GLY A 346 -21.21 -2.59 14.29
N GLY A 347 -21.63 -1.84 13.27
CA GLY A 347 -21.95 -2.33 11.94
C GLY A 347 -20.96 -1.86 10.87
N ASP A 348 -21.07 -2.44 9.67
CA ASP A 348 -20.22 -2.17 8.50
C ASP A 348 -20.34 -0.74 7.90
N ALA A 349 -21.18 0.12 8.49
CA ALA A 349 -21.41 1.49 8.03
C ALA A 349 -20.45 2.52 8.63
N CYS A 350 -19.62 2.13 9.60
CA CYS A 350 -18.66 3.02 10.26
C CYS A 350 -17.41 3.25 9.41
N ASP A 351 -17.15 4.52 9.08
CA ASP A 351 -15.97 4.93 8.29
C ASP A 351 -14.64 4.60 9.01
N TYR A 352 -14.57 4.76 10.33
CA TYR A 352 -13.37 4.41 11.10
C TYR A 352 -13.03 2.92 11.03
N LEU A 353 -14.00 2.06 11.36
CA LEU A 353 -13.82 0.61 11.32
C LEU A 353 -13.50 0.12 9.92
N GLN A 354 -14.07 0.77 8.90
CA GLN A 354 -13.73 0.49 7.52
C GLN A 354 -12.25 0.77 7.24
N SER A 355 -11.71 1.94 7.63
CA SER A 355 -10.29 2.24 7.44
C SER A 355 -9.37 1.27 8.17
N LEU A 356 -9.71 0.84 9.39
CA LEU A 356 -8.94 -0.20 10.10
C LEU A 356 -8.94 -1.53 9.36
N LYS A 357 -10.11 -2.02 8.90
CA LYS A 357 -10.20 -3.26 8.11
C LYS A 357 -9.33 -3.21 6.87
N MET A 358 -9.36 -2.09 6.16
CA MET A 358 -8.60 -1.92 4.91
C MET A 358 -7.09 -1.82 5.18
N TYR A 359 -6.69 -1.12 6.25
CA TYR A 359 -5.31 -1.09 6.70
C TYR A 359 -4.80 -2.50 7.08
N LEU A 360 -5.61 -3.27 7.81
CA LEU A 360 -5.29 -4.64 8.19
C LEU A 360 -5.18 -5.59 6.99
N HIS A 361 -6.02 -5.47 5.96
CA HIS A 361 -5.83 -6.26 4.73
C HIS A 361 -4.46 -6.00 4.08
N GLY A 362 -3.98 -4.75 4.10
CA GLY A 362 -2.63 -4.43 3.66
C GLY A 362 -1.55 -5.12 4.48
N ILE A 363 -1.67 -5.10 5.81
CA ILE A 363 -0.77 -5.83 6.71
C ILE A 363 -0.80 -7.33 6.39
N ILE A 364 -1.98 -7.93 6.25
CA ILE A 364 -2.14 -9.37 6.01
C ILE A 364 -1.60 -9.76 4.64
N HIS A 365 -1.81 -8.95 3.60
CA HIS A 365 -1.19 -9.17 2.28
C HIS A 365 0.33 -9.32 2.42
N ASN A 366 0.97 -8.42 3.17
CA ASN A 366 2.40 -8.50 3.43
C ASN A 366 2.79 -9.77 4.17
N LEU A 367 2.01 -10.21 5.16
CA LEU A 367 2.28 -11.47 5.87
C LEU A 367 2.29 -12.67 4.92
N TYR A 368 1.39 -12.73 3.93
CA TYR A 368 1.41 -13.75 2.88
C TYR A 368 2.66 -13.69 2.01
N ILE A 369 3.04 -12.50 1.55
CA ILE A 369 4.28 -12.35 0.75
C ILE A 369 5.53 -12.76 1.58
N LYS A 370 5.59 -12.40 2.87
CA LYS A 370 6.64 -12.85 3.81
C LYS A 370 6.72 -14.38 3.85
N ALA A 371 5.58 -15.05 4.03
CA ALA A 371 5.52 -16.51 4.08
C ALA A 371 5.96 -17.15 2.76
N LEU A 372 5.48 -16.65 1.62
CA LEU A 372 5.83 -17.16 0.28
C LEU A 372 7.31 -16.96 -0.06
N LYS A 373 7.96 -15.93 0.48
CA LYS A 373 9.40 -15.73 0.34
C LYS A 373 10.23 -16.76 1.12
N LEU A 374 9.70 -17.24 2.25
CA LEU A 374 10.37 -18.23 3.10
C LEU A 374 10.15 -19.66 2.61
N LEU A 375 9.02 -19.95 1.96
CA LEU A 375 8.78 -21.29 1.42
C LEU A 375 9.68 -21.56 0.21
N PRO A 376 10.19 -22.79 -0.01
CA PRO A 376 10.72 -23.18 -1.31
C PRO A 376 9.63 -23.06 -2.39
N THR A 377 10.02 -23.11 -3.67
CA THR A 377 9.04 -23.07 -4.77
C THR A 377 7.96 -24.12 -4.53
N PRO A 378 6.71 -23.71 -4.29
CA PRO A 378 5.68 -24.63 -3.83
C PRO A 378 5.33 -25.60 -4.96
N SER A 379 4.94 -26.83 -4.61
CA SER A 379 4.17 -27.66 -5.53
C SER A 379 2.75 -27.09 -5.62
N GLY A 380 2.00 -27.36 -6.70
CA GLY A 380 0.62 -26.86 -6.77
C GLY A 380 -0.29 -27.38 -5.65
N SER A 381 -0.01 -28.55 -5.07
CA SER A 381 -0.69 -29.02 -3.85
C SER A 381 -0.41 -28.16 -2.60
N LEU A 382 0.83 -27.68 -2.44
CA LEU A 382 1.17 -26.76 -1.37
C LEU A 382 0.57 -25.38 -1.64
N MET A 383 0.60 -24.90 -2.90
CA MET A 383 -0.04 -23.63 -3.27
C MET A 383 -1.54 -23.64 -2.98
N ARG A 384 -2.24 -24.72 -3.38
CA ARG A 384 -3.65 -24.96 -2.98
C ARG A 384 -3.82 -24.85 -1.47
N SER A 385 -2.92 -25.45 -0.70
CA SER A 385 -2.99 -25.46 0.77
C SER A 385 -2.78 -24.06 1.36
N ILE A 386 -1.87 -23.27 0.80
CA ILE A 386 -1.66 -21.86 1.18
C ILE A 386 -2.94 -21.05 0.97
N LEU A 387 -3.57 -21.19 -0.21
CA LEU A 387 -4.75 -20.41 -0.57
C LEU A 387 -6.03 -20.85 0.15
N LYS A 388 -6.20 -22.15 0.41
CA LYS A 388 -7.42 -22.69 1.07
C LYS A 388 -7.36 -22.73 2.59
N ALA A 389 -6.17 -22.90 3.17
CA ALA A 389 -6.02 -23.24 4.59
C ALA A 389 -4.87 -22.52 5.30
N GLY A 390 -3.96 -21.89 4.56
CA GLY A 390 -2.82 -21.13 5.09
C GLY A 390 -3.21 -19.79 5.70
N HIS A 391 -4.20 -19.76 6.59
CA HIS A 391 -4.63 -18.54 7.27
C HIS A 391 -3.65 -18.11 8.36
N CYS A 392 -3.61 -16.80 8.65
CA CYS A 392 -2.62 -16.22 9.56
C CYS A 392 -3.02 -16.20 11.04
N TYR A 393 -4.24 -16.64 11.41
CA TYR A 393 -4.62 -16.86 12.81
C TYR A 393 -4.11 -18.22 13.30
N GLY A 394 -3.88 -18.33 14.61
CA GLY A 394 -3.34 -19.54 15.21
C GLY A 394 -2.58 -19.27 16.50
N SER A 395 -1.80 -20.25 16.92
CA SER A 395 -1.05 -20.25 18.17
C SER A 395 0.37 -19.66 18.05
N MET A 396 0.79 -19.14 16.90
CA MET A 396 2.13 -18.55 16.67
C MET A 396 2.00 -17.17 16.01
N ASP A 397 3.13 -16.51 15.71
CA ASP A 397 3.09 -15.27 14.94
C ASP A 397 2.40 -15.50 13.57
N PRO A 398 1.82 -14.46 12.95
CA PRO A 398 0.99 -14.63 11.77
C PRO A 398 1.71 -15.27 10.57
N VAL A 399 3.01 -15.02 10.37
CA VAL A 399 3.78 -15.62 9.28
C VAL A 399 3.98 -17.12 9.53
N SER A 400 4.33 -17.48 10.77
CA SER A 400 4.47 -18.88 11.16
C SER A 400 3.15 -19.65 11.08
N ASN A 401 2.02 -19.04 11.43
CA ASN A 401 0.70 -19.66 11.26
C ASN A 401 0.40 -19.95 9.78
N ILE A 402 0.64 -18.99 8.87
CA ILE A 402 0.44 -19.23 7.42
C ILE A 402 1.23 -20.46 6.97
N ILE A 403 2.51 -20.54 7.34
CA ILE A 403 3.40 -21.64 6.96
C ILE A 403 2.93 -22.98 7.55
N VAL A 404 2.72 -23.03 8.87
CA VAL A 404 2.38 -24.28 9.57
C VAL A 404 0.99 -24.79 9.14
N ASN A 405 0.01 -23.90 9.00
CA ASN A 405 -1.34 -24.26 8.55
C ASN A 405 -1.31 -24.81 7.12
N SER A 406 -0.52 -24.20 6.24
CA SER A 406 -0.31 -24.67 4.87
C SER A 406 0.33 -26.05 4.82
N ILE A 407 1.39 -26.28 5.60
CA ILE A 407 2.11 -27.57 5.62
C ILE A 407 1.24 -28.66 6.24
N TRP A 408 0.57 -28.37 7.36
CA TRP A 408 -0.37 -29.30 7.99
C TRP A 408 -1.46 -29.69 7.01
N TYR A 409 -2.15 -28.72 6.42
CA TYR A 409 -3.24 -28.99 5.48
C TYR A 409 -2.75 -29.82 4.29
N ASN A 410 -1.61 -29.46 3.69
CA ASN A 410 -1.04 -30.20 2.58
C ASN A 410 -0.67 -31.66 2.93
N SER A 411 -0.14 -31.90 4.13
CA SER A 411 0.48 -33.19 4.49
C SER A 411 -0.47 -34.19 5.13
N CYS A 412 -1.24 -33.77 6.13
CA CYS A 412 -2.03 -34.65 6.99
C CYS A 412 -3.40 -34.07 7.37
N GLY A 413 -3.59 -32.76 7.17
CA GLY A 413 -4.85 -32.05 7.41
C GLY A 413 -5.87 -32.24 6.31
N CYS A 414 -5.47 -32.51 5.06
CA CYS A 414 -6.37 -32.93 3.98
C CYS A 414 -6.06 -34.36 3.52
N ASP A 415 -7.08 -35.18 3.31
CA ASP A 415 -6.93 -36.56 2.81
C ASP A 415 -6.80 -36.56 1.26
N LEU A 416 -6.04 -35.63 0.69
CA LEU A 416 -5.81 -35.55 -0.75
C LEU A 416 -4.98 -36.77 -1.21
N PRO A 417 -5.49 -37.62 -2.12
CA PRO A 417 -4.75 -38.79 -2.59
C PRO A 417 -3.43 -38.42 -3.23
N VAL A 418 -2.42 -39.26 -3.04
CA VAL A 418 -1.08 -39.04 -3.60
C VAL A 418 -1.10 -38.95 -5.14
N SER A 419 -2.03 -39.63 -5.81
CA SER A 419 -2.22 -39.51 -7.27
C SER A 419 -2.69 -38.10 -7.66
N GLU A 420 -3.74 -37.59 -7.02
CA GLU A 420 -4.27 -36.25 -7.28
C GLU A 420 -3.23 -35.17 -6.94
N ARG A 421 -2.44 -35.38 -5.87
CA ARG A 421 -1.32 -34.48 -5.54
C ARG A 421 -0.27 -34.41 -6.66
N ARG A 422 0.03 -35.53 -7.32
CA ARG A 422 0.98 -35.58 -8.45
C ARG A 422 0.43 -34.88 -9.68
N ASP A 423 -0.88 -34.99 -9.92
CA ASP A 423 -1.54 -34.34 -11.06
C ASP A 423 -1.60 -32.81 -10.93
N MET A 424 -1.33 -32.27 -9.74
CA MET A 424 -1.35 -30.83 -9.44
C MET A 424 0.04 -30.20 -9.36
N VAL A 425 1.11 -30.91 -9.73
CA VAL A 425 2.49 -30.43 -9.52
C VAL A 425 2.78 -29.13 -10.26
N GLU A 426 2.26 -28.99 -11.48
CA GLU A 426 2.55 -27.89 -12.40
C GLU A 426 1.83 -26.59 -12.03
N TYR A 427 0.74 -26.65 -11.25
CA TYR A 427 -0.09 -25.50 -10.89
C TYR A 427 0.48 -24.72 -9.70
N ASN A 428 1.73 -24.29 -9.76
CA ASN A 428 2.39 -23.64 -8.62
C ASN A 428 2.34 -22.10 -8.60
N ASP A 429 1.85 -21.49 -9.66
CA ASP A 429 1.72 -20.04 -9.82
C ASP A 429 0.31 -19.55 -9.42
N VAL A 430 0.20 -18.30 -8.97
CA VAL A 430 -1.08 -17.64 -8.69
C VAL A 430 -1.28 -16.57 -9.75
N LEU A 431 -2.07 -16.88 -10.77
CA LEU A 431 -2.35 -15.92 -11.85
C LEU A 431 -3.44 -14.94 -11.43
N ASP A 432 -4.57 -15.43 -10.90
CA ASP A 432 -5.66 -14.58 -10.40
C ASP A 432 -5.36 -14.04 -8.99
N PRO A 433 -5.12 -12.73 -8.82
CA PRO A 433 -4.77 -12.18 -7.52
C PRO A 433 -5.96 -12.14 -6.54
N LEU A 434 -7.20 -12.41 -6.99
CA LEU A 434 -8.36 -12.59 -6.08
C LEU A 434 -8.13 -13.74 -5.10
N CYS A 435 -7.32 -14.74 -5.45
CA CYS A 435 -7.03 -15.88 -4.57
C CYS A 435 -6.34 -15.42 -3.28
N LEU A 436 -5.34 -14.55 -3.40
CA LEU A 436 -4.66 -13.98 -2.23
C LEU A 436 -5.56 -13.00 -1.49
N LEU A 437 -6.39 -12.21 -2.18
CA LEU A 437 -7.35 -11.32 -1.53
C LEU A 437 -8.37 -12.10 -0.68
N ARG A 438 -8.88 -13.23 -1.19
CA ARG A 438 -9.72 -14.15 -0.41
C ARG A 438 -9.01 -14.62 0.84
N ALA A 439 -7.78 -15.11 0.72
CA ALA A 439 -7.02 -15.59 1.87
C ALA A 439 -6.83 -14.50 2.95
N GLN A 440 -6.63 -13.23 2.53
CA GLN A 440 -6.55 -12.07 3.43
C GLN A 440 -7.86 -11.79 4.17
N VAL A 441 -8.99 -11.73 3.45
CA VAL A 441 -10.32 -11.46 4.02
C VAL A 441 -10.71 -12.53 5.03
N HIS A 442 -10.49 -13.81 4.69
CA HIS A 442 -10.79 -14.93 5.58
C HIS A 442 -9.85 -14.97 6.80
N SER A 443 -8.58 -14.63 6.62
CA SER A 443 -7.64 -14.50 7.74
C SER A 443 -8.06 -13.41 8.73
N LEU A 444 -8.52 -12.25 8.25
CA LEU A 444 -9.03 -11.19 9.13
C LEU A 444 -10.27 -11.65 9.91
N LYS A 445 -11.22 -12.33 9.25
CA LYS A 445 -12.41 -12.91 9.91
C LYS A 445 -12.00 -13.84 11.07
N GLY A 446 -11.05 -14.74 10.83
CA GLY A 446 -10.57 -15.66 11.88
C GLY A 446 -9.76 -14.97 12.99
N LEU A 447 -8.95 -13.96 12.68
CA LEU A 447 -8.23 -13.17 13.69
C LEU A 447 -9.17 -12.38 14.60
N MET A 448 -10.24 -11.80 14.04
CA MET A 448 -11.24 -11.08 14.83
C MET A 448 -11.96 -12.01 15.81
N GLU A 449 -12.32 -13.22 15.37
CA GLU A 449 -12.91 -14.24 16.23
C GLU A 449 -11.91 -14.68 17.33
N LEU A 450 -10.65 -14.92 16.96
CA LEU A 450 -9.61 -15.29 17.93
C LEU A 450 -9.39 -14.21 18.99
N ALA A 451 -9.43 -12.93 18.59
CA ALA A 451 -9.35 -11.80 19.51
C ALA A 451 -10.52 -11.79 20.51
N ALA A 452 -11.75 -12.10 20.06
CA ALA A 452 -12.92 -12.19 20.93
C ALA A 452 -12.79 -13.27 22.02
N PHE A 453 -12.01 -14.33 21.78
CA PHE A 453 -11.68 -15.34 22.79
C PHE A 453 -10.54 -14.93 23.75
N ALA A 454 -9.65 -14.04 23.32
CA ALA A 454 -8.59 -13.53 24.19
C ALA A 454 -9.19 -12.68 25.33
N ASP A 455 -10.18 -11.84 25.02
CA ASP A 455 -10.94 -11.07 26.01
C ASP A 455 -12.36 -10.78 25.48
N PRO A 456 -13.43 -11.00 26.28
CA PRO A 456 -14.80 -10.68 25.89
C PRO A 456 -15.02 -9.26 25.37
N GLN A 457 -14.20 -8.28 25.78
CA GLN A 457 -14.29 -6.91 25.26
C GLN A 457 -14.05 -6.83 23.74
N PHE A 458 -13.25 -7.76 23.19
CA PHE A 458 -12.93 -7.84 21.76
C PHE A 458 -14.02 -8.54 20.94
N SER A 459 -15.11 -9.04 21.56
CA SER A 459 -16.31 -9.47 20.83
C SER A 459 -16.97 -8.30 20.07
N VAL A 460 -16.69 -7.06 20.47
CA VAL A 460 -17.06 -5.87 19.73
C VAL A 460 -16.09 -5.69 18.55
N PRO A 461 -16.57 -5.64 17.29
CA PRO A 461 -15.70 -5.52 16.11
C PRO A 461 -14.70 -4.36 16.17
N ALA A 462 -15.11 -3.23 16.76
CA ALA A 462 -14.23 -2.08 16.96
C ALA A 462 -12.99 -2.43 17.80
N CYS A 463 -13.20 -3.03 18.97
CA CYS A 463 -12.13 -3.37 19.89
C CYS A 463 -11.20 -4.45 19.30
N ALA A 464 -11.74 -5.44 18.58
CA ALA A 464 -10.92 -6.43 17.88
C ALA A 464 -10.04 -5.79 16.79
N LEU A 465 -10.60 -4.91 15.96
CA LEU A 465 -9.84 -4.26 14.89
C LEU A 465 -8.74 -3.34 15.44
N GLU A 466 -9.04 -2.56 16.48
CA GLU A 466 -8.06 -1.72 17.18
C GLU A 466 -6.90 -2.56 17.75
N LEU A 467 -7.22 -3.67 18.42
CA LEU A 467 -6.22 -4.61 18.91
C LEU A 467 -5.32 -5.10 17.77
N LEU A 468 -5.92 -5.63 16.70
CA LEU A 468 -5.17 -6.19 15.57
C LEU A 468 -4.29 -5.13 14.88
N CYS A 469 -4.74 -3.87 14.80
CA CYS A 469 -3.91 -2.79 14.26
C CYS A 469 -2.71 -2.53 15.18
N SER A 470 -2.93 -2.41 16.48
CA SER A 470 -1.88 -2.15 17.47
C SER A 470 -0.84 -3.27 17.56
N THR A 471 -1.23 -4.52 17.33
CA THR A 471 -0.34 -5.67 17.39
C THR A 471 0.17 -6.13 16.03
N LYS A 472 -0.16 -5.43 14.94
CA LYS A 472 0.14 -5.85 13.56
C LYS A 472 -0.29 -7.30 13.28
N CYS A 473 -1.49 -7.66 13.74
CA CYS A 473 -2.10 -8.99 13.72
C CYS A 473 -1.46 -10.06 14.61
N ASP A 474 -0.37 -9.76 15.34
CA ASP A 474 0.27 -10.74 16.23
C ASP A 474 -0.39 -10.74 17.61
N ILE A 475 -1.30 -11.70 17.82
CA ILE A 475 -2.00 -11.89 19.10
C ILE A 475 -1.61 -13.21 19.77
N ALA A 476 -0.52 -13.85 19.34
CA ALA A 476 -0.11 -15.17 19.82
C ALA A 476 0.37 -15.20 21.27
N SER A 477 0.78 -14.05 21.80
CA SER A 477 1.22 -13.83 23.17
C SER A 477 0.08 -13.52 24.14
N MET A 478 -1.14 -13.28 23.63
CA MET A 478 -2.29 -12.99 24.48
C MET A 478 -2.75 -14.27 25.19
N PRO A 479 -3.00 -14.21 26.51
CA PRO A 479 -3.57 -15.34 27.23
C PRO A 479 -4.96 -15.61 26.66
N SER A 480 -5.14 -16.76 26.01
CA SER A 480 -6.47 -17.29 25.78
C SER A 480 -7.12 -17.46 27.15
N SER A 481 -8.26 -16.84 27.40
CA SER A 481 -9.03 -17.01 28.65
C SER A 481 -9.58 -18.44 28.75
N THR A 482 -8.69 -19.41 28.93
CA THR A 482 -8.99 -20.85 28.91
C THR A 482 -9.60 -21.35 30.21
N GLU A 483 -9.82 -20.49 31.21
CA GLU A 483 -10.39 -20.92 32.49
C GLU A 483 -11.92 -21.07 32.47
N SER A 484 -12.64 -20.83 31.36
CA SER A 484 -14.10 -21.04 31.33
C SER A 484 -14.80 -21.37 29.99
N SER A 485 -14.11 -21.43 28.86
CA SER A 485 -14.77 -21.71 27.56
C SER A 485 -14.78 -23.21 27.24
N GLU A 486 -15.96 -23.81 27.13
CA GLU A 486 -16.16 -25.18 26.58
C GLU A 486 -15.68 -25.32 25.12
N LYS A 487 -15.51 -24.21 24.39
CA LYS A 487 -15.17 -24.19 22.97
C LYS A 487 -13.69 -23.93 22.71
N ASN A 488 -13.12 -24.65 21.74
CA ASN A 488 -11.77 -24.42 21.24
C ASN A 488 -11.73 -23.12 20.42
N PRO A 489 -10.93 -22.10 20.81
CA PRO A 489 -10.92 -20.79 20.15
C PRO A 489 -10.43 -20.86 18.69
N PHE A 490 -9.48 -21.75 18.40
CA PHE A 490 -8.95 -21.95 17.05
C PHE A 490 -9.98 -22.63 16.13
N HIS A 491 -10.82 -23.51 16.68
CA HIS A 491 -11.92 -24.13 15.94
C HIS A 491 -12.94 -23.09 15.50
N GLU A 492 -13.41 -22.24 16.42
CA GLU A 492 -14.39 -21.19 16.12
C GLU A 492 -13.79 -20.13 15.19
N SER A 493 -12.53 -19.78 15.38
CA SER A 493 -11.80 -18.89 14.45
C SER A 493 -11.75 -19.47 13.04
N ALA A 494 -11.46 -20.76 12.91
CA ALA A 494 -11.44 -21.43 11.63
C ALA A 494 -12.82 -21.50 10.98
N LYS A 495 -13.87 -21.68 11.79
CA LYS A 495 -15.27 -21.67 11.33
C LYS A 495 -15.69 -20.28 10.86
N ALA A 496 -15.38 -19.23 11.62
CA ALA A 496 -15.65 -17.84 11.24
C ALA A 496 -14.91 -17.45 9.94
N ALA A 497 -13.69 -17.97 9.77
CA ALA A 497 -12.91 -17.85 8.56
C ALA A 497 -13.38 -18.77 7.41
N GLY A 498 -14.48 -19.52 7.54
CA GLY A 498 -14.98 -20.40 6.47
C GLY A 498 -13.99 -21.50 6.05
N HIS A 499 -13.11 -21.94 6.96
CA HIS A 499 -12.13 -22.98 6.68
C HIS A 499 -12.82 -24.32 6.38
N THR A 500 -12.29 -25.09 5.42
CA THR A 500 -12.91 -26.36 4.98
C THR A 500 -12.91 -27.46 6.05
N ARG A 501 -11.94 -27.42 6.98
CA ARG A 501 -11.82 -28.38 8.09
C ARG A 501 -11.56 -27.65 9.42
N PRO A 502 -12.55 -26.93 9.95
CA PRO A 502 -12.32 -26.03 11.09
C PRO A 502 -11.98 -26.81 12.37
N LEU A 503 -12.52 -28.02 12.55
CA LEU A 503 -12.19 -28.90 13.69
C LEU A 503 -10.72 -29.32 13.67
N GLY A 504 -10.23 -29.82 12.53
CA GLY A 504 -8.84 -30.28 12.42
C GLY A 504 -7.83 -29.15 12.64
N LEU A 505 -8.11 -27.95 12.12
CA LEU A 505 -7.23 -26.80 12.36
C LEU A 505 -7.24 -26.38 13.85
N GLY A 506 -8.40 -26.47 14.50
CA GLY A 506 -8.53 -26.22 15.92
C GLY A 506 -7.74 -27.19 16.79
N GLU A 507 -7.80 -28.49 16.47
CA GLU A 507 -7.04 -29.55 17.14
C GLU A 507 -5.53 -29.37 16.94
N LEU A 508 -5.09 -28.94 15.75
CA LEU A 508 -3.68 -28.68 15.46
C LEU A 508 -3.09 -27.66 16.43
N HIS A 509 -3.72 -26.48 16.52
CA HIS A 509 -3.22 -25.41 17.38
C HIS A 509 -3.36 -25.75 18.86
N GLN A 510 -4.40 -26.49 19.25
CA GLN A 510 -4.51 -26.99 20.62
C GLN A 510 -3.35 -27.94 20.97
N GLN A 511 -2.97 -28.84 20.06
CA GLN A 511 -1.82 -29.72 20.26
C GLN A 511 -0.50 -28.95 20.31
N LEU A 512 -0.31 -27.96 19.43
CA LEU A 512 0.88 -27.11 19.43
C LEU A 512 1.04 -26.31 20.74
N LEU A 513 -0.07 -25.91 21.39
CA LEU A 513 -0.02 -25.31 22.72
C LEU A 513 0.36 -26.32 23.81
N LEU A 514 -0.15 -27.56 23.73
CA LEU A 514 0.17 -28.64 24.67
C LEU A 514 1.58 -29.22 24.49
N MET A 515 2.23 -28.95 23.34
CA MET A 515 3.55 -29.46 22.98
C MET A 515 4.55 -28.32 22.70
N PRO A 516 4.97 -27.56 23.74
CA PRO A 516 5.80 -26.36 23.58
C PRO A 516 7.15 -26.64 22.92
N ASP A 517 7.74 -27.83 23.15
CA ASP A 517 9.00 -28.22 22.49
C ASP A 517 8.84 -28.36 20.98
N THR A 518 7.73 -28.98 20.54
CA THR A 518 7.43 -29.14 19.10
C THR A 518 7.14 -27.80 18.45
N ARG A 519 6.36 -26.95 19.13
CA ARG A 519 6.11 -25.57 18.67
C ARG A 519 7.40 -24.77 18.55
N SER A 520 8.29 -24.84 19.56
CA SER A 520 9.57 -24.12 19.56
C SER A 520 10.50 -24.61 18.46
N GLU A 521 10.54 -25.90 18.20
CA GLU A 521 11.30 -26.48 17.10
C GLU A 521 10.79 -26.02 15.73
N LEU A 522 9.47 -25.98 15.51
CA LEU A 522 8.89 -25.43 14.28
C LEU A 522 9.26 -23.95 14.09
N LEU A 523 9.18 -23.15 15.15
CA LEU A 523 9.60 -21.74 15.13
C LEU A 523 11.10 -21.58 14.87
N SER A 524 11.92 -22.52 15.36
CA SER A 524 13.37 -22.49 15.14
C SER A 524 13.72 -22.65 13.65
N PHE A 525 13.04 -23.54 12.93
CA PHE A 525 13.22 -23.68 11.48
C PHE A 525 12.85 -22.41 10.72
N ILE A 526 11.77 -21.74 11.15
CA ILE A 526 11.32 -20.47 10.54
C ILE A 526 12.31 -19.35 10.83
N THR A 527 12.78 -19.25 12.06
CA THR A 527 13.75 -18.24 12.49
C THR A 527 15.10 -18.44 11.79
N GLU A 528 15.55 -19.68 11.64
CA GLU A 528 16.78 -20.02 10.91
C GLU A 528 16.68 -19.55 9.45
N ALA A 529 15.57 -19.85 8.76
CA ALA A 529 15.35 -19.40 7.38
C ALA A 529 15.32 -17.86 7.27
N GLN A 530 14.64 -17.19 8.19
CA GLN A 530 14.57 -15.71 8.22
C GLN A 530 15.94 -15.07 8.45
N THR A 531 16.74 -15.58 9.39
CA THR A 531 18.05 -15.02 9.75
C THR A 531 19.13 -15.32 8.72
N SER A 532 19.11 -16.53 8.15
CA SER A 532 20.04 -16.92 7.08
C SER A 532 19.65 -16.37 5.71
N GLY A 533 18.43 -15.84 5.55
CA GLY A 533 17.89 -15.40 4.28
C GLY A 533 17.72 -16.55 3.28
N THR A 534 17.46 -17.77 3.76
CA THR A 534 17.29 -18.97 2.93
C THR A 534 15.83 -19.46 2.94
N VAL A 535 15.51 -20.40 2.05
CA VAL A 535 14.19 -21.05 2.01
C VAL A 535 14.08 -22.18 3.04
N LEU A 536 12.85 -22.45 3.49
CA LEU A 536 12.52 -23.45 4.50
C LEU A 536 12.75 -24.88 4.02
N ARG A 537 13.27 -25.73 4.92
CA ARG A 537 13.29 -27.18 4.74
C ARG A 537 11.91 -27.77 5.08
N ILE A 538 10.97 -27.65 4.13
CA ILE A 538 9.58 -28.10 4.32
C ILE A 538 9.48 -29.56 4.76
N ASN A 539 10.38 -30.44 4.30
CA ASN A 539 10.34 -31.86 4.65
C ASN A 539 10.53 -32.09 6.17
N ASP A 540 11.43 -31.34 6.81
CA ASP A 540 11.70 -31.46 8.24
C ASP A 540 10.48 -31.03 9.05
N MET A 541 9.88 -29.88 8.69
CA MET A 541 8.63 -29.40 9.27
C MET A 541 7.46 -30.38 9.04
N THR A 542 7.34 -30.92 7.83
CA THR A 542 6.29 -31.86 7.45
C THR A 542 6.38 -33.14 8.28
N ASN A 543 7.58 -33.69 8.43
CA ASN A 543 7.83 -34.87 9.25
C ASN A 543 7.46 -34.60 10.70
N ARG A 544 7.81 -33.44 11.23
CA ARG A 544 7.52 -33.08 12.61
C ARG A 544 6.03 -32.90 12.87
N ILE A 545 5.33 -32.16 12.00
CA ILE A 545 3.87 -31.98 12.07
C ILE A 545 3.15 -33.32 11.92
N SER A 546 3.56 -34.16 10.97
CA SER A 546 2.94 -35.48 10.74
C SER A 546 3.15 -36.43 11.93
N LEU A 547 4.35 -36.42 12.53
CA LEU A 547 4.65 -37.23 13.72
C LEU A 547 3.76 -36.83 14.91
N MET A 548 3.58 -35.53 15.12
CA MET A 548 2.69 -34.99 16.15
C MET A 548 1.23 -35.39 15.87
N TRP A 549 0.76 -35.14 14.64
CA TRP A 549 -0.64 -35.32 14.24
C TRP A 549 -1.08 -36.79 14.29
N ASN A 550 -0.26 -37.71 13.75
CA ASN A 550 -0.61 -39.12 13.65
C ASN A 550 -0.71 -39.83 15.01
N ARG A 551 -0.07 -39.31 16.06
CA ARG A 551 -0.15 -39.89 17.42
C ARG A 551 -1.53 -39.73 18.06
N ASN A 552 -2.33 -38.76 17.59
CA ASN A 552 -3.55 -38.32 18.27
C ASN A 552 -4.80 -38.40 17.36
N ARG A 553 -4.73 -39.09 16.22
CA ARG A 553 -5.83 -39.11 15.24
C ARG A 553 -7.03 -39.91 15.75
N SER A 554 -8.15 -39.23 15.90
CA SER A 554 -9.48 -39.87 15.94
C SER A 554 -9.96 -40.06 14.50
N GLY A 555 -10.44 -41.27 14.16
CA GLY A 555 -10.69 -41.70 12.78
C GLY A 555 -11.57 -40.76 11.96
N ALA A 556 -11.17 -40.48 10.71
CA ALA A 556 -11.97 -39.74 9.75
C ALA A 556 -12.78 -40.70 8.87
N GLN A 557 -14.08 -40.41 8.68
CA GLN A 557 -14.92 -41.11 7.71
C GLN A 557 -14.58 -40.67 6.29
N ILE A 558 -14.46 -41.65 5.38
CA ILE A 558 -14.32 -41.43 3.95
C ILE A 558 -15.72 -41.12 3.40
N MET A 559 -15.97 -39.89 2.98
CA MET A 559 -17.14 -39.59 2.15
C MET A 559 -16.93 -40.19 0.75
N GLN A 560 -17.97 -40.82 0.19
CA GLN A 560 -17.96 -41.16 -1.23
C GLN A 560 -18.01 -39.87 -2.05
N ALA A 561 -17.04 -39.69 -2.94
CA ALA A 561 -16.97 -38.53 -3.81
C ALA A 561 -18.11 -38.57 -4.86
N PRO A 562 -18.76 -37.44 -5.16
CA PRO A 562 -19.70 -37.36 -6.28
C PRO A 562 -18.99 -37.68 -7.60
N GLU A 563 -19.62 -38.50 -8.43
CA GLU A 563 -19.14 -38.71 -9.80
C GLU A 563 -19.50 -37.47 -10.65
N LEU A 564 -18.52 -36.88 -11.32
CA LEU A 564 -18.75 -35.72 -12.17
C LEU A 564 -19.40 -36.14 -13.50
N CYS A 565 -20.36 -35.35 -13.96
CA CYS A 565 -20.93 -35.52 -15.29
C CYS A 565 -19.89 -35.15 -16.36
N ALA A 566 -20.06 -35.67 -17.58
CA ALA A 566 -19.12 -35.42 -18.66
C ALA A 566 -18.97 -33.92 -19.01
N GLY A 567 -20.00 -33.11 -18.76
CA GLY A 567 -19.94 -31.65 -18.91
C GLY A 567 -19.02 -30.98 -17.89
N ALA A 568 -19.18 -31.32 -16.61
CA ALA A 568 -18.35 -30.82 -15.52
C ALA A 568 -16.87 -31.25 -15.66
N LEU A 569 -16.61 -32.50 -16.06
CA LEU A 569 -15.26 -32.97 -16.35
C LEU A 569 -14.60 -32.15 -17.46
N ARG A 570 -15.32 -31.90 -18.57
CA ARG A 570 -14.81 -31.08 -19.66
C ARG A 570 -14.53 -29.64 -19.23
N ALA A 571 -15.37 -29.05 -18.38
CA ALA A 571 -15.16 -27.71 -17.85
C ALA A 571 -13.87 -27.63 -17.01
N VAL A 572 -13.69 -28.53 -16.04
CA VAL A 572 -12.47 -28.58 -15.21
C VAL A 572 -11.23 -28.83 -16.08
N SER A 573 -11.30 -29.73 -17.07
CA SER A 573 -10.19 -29.98 -17.99
C SER A 573 -9.88 -28.78 -18.88
N SER A 574 -10.89 -28.04 -19.35
CA SER A 574 -10.69 -26.81 -20.14
C SER A 574 -9.96 -25.77 -19.32
N GLU A 575 -10.46 -25.46 -18.11
CA GLU A 575 -9.86 -24.46 -17.23
C GLU A 575 -8.41 -24.78 -16.86
N ARG A 576 -8.08 -26.06 -16.65
CA ARG A 576 -6.69 -26.50 -16.43
C ARG A 576 -5.80 -26.32 -17.66
N SER A 577 -6.36 -26.55 -18.86
CA SER A 577 -5.64 -26.33 -20.11
C SER A 577 -5.36 -24.85 -20.32
N ASP A 578 -6.40 -24.02 -20.18
CA ASP A 578 -6.33 -22.57 -20.35
C ASP A 578 -5.33 -21.95 -19.35
N TYR A 579 -5.36 -22.41 -18.08
CA TYR A 579 -4.39 -22.00 -17.08
C TYR A 579 -2.95 -22.34 -17.45
N GLU A 580 -2.67 -23.54 -17.98
CA GLU A 580 -1.30 -23.94 -18.31
C GLU A 580 -0.77 -23.20 -19.55
N ASP A 581 -1.64 -22.94 -20.53
CA ASP A 581 -1.31 -22.11 -21.70
C ASP A 581 -0.92 -20.70 -21.26
N ASP A 582 -1.75 -20.05 -20.42
CA ASP A 582 -1.48 -18.72 -19.87
C ASP A 582 -0.19 -18.72 -19.03
N ARG A 583 -0.07 -19.68 -18.11
CA ARG A 583 1.09 -19.80 -17.22
C ARG A 583 2.38 -19.92 -18.01
N SER A 584 2.42 -20.81 -19.00
CA SER A 584 3.59 -21.04 -19.85
C SER A 584 4.02 -19.75 -20.56
N TRP A 585 3.04 -19.02 -21.12
CA TRP A 585 3.27 -17.74 -21.77
C TRP A 585 3.85 -16.69 -20.80
N PHE A 586 3.22 -16.50 -19.64
CA PHE A 586 3.67 -15.55 -18.62
C PHE A 586 5.08 -15.87 -18.12
N ARG A 587 5.35 -17.13 -17.78
CA ARG A 587 6.67 -17.54 -17.31
C ARG A 587 7.75 -17.26 -18.35
N SER A 588 7.51 -17.62 -19.61
CA SER A 588 8.45 -17.36 -20.71
C SER A 588 8.77 -15.86 -20.84
N LYS A 589 7.75 -15.01 -20.78
CA LYS A 589 7.93 -13.56 -20.87
C LYS A 589 8.69 -12.97 -19.67
N ILE A 590 8.37 -13.41 -18.47
CA ILE A 590 9.04 -12.94 -17.23
C ILE A 590 10.50 -13.39 -17.19
N GLU A 591 10.79 -14.62 -17.59
CA GLU A 591 12.16 -15.13 -17.69
C GLU A 591 13.00 -14.33 -18.70
N GLN A 592 12.39 -13.89 -19.81
CA GLN A 592 13.04 -12.97 -20.75
C GLN A 592 13.37 -11.62 -20.07
N LEU A 593 12.41 -11.00 -19.39
CA LEU A 593 12.61 -9.71 -18.71
C LEU A 593 13.65 -9.79 -17.59
N LEU A 594 13.66 -10.87 -16.82
CA LEU A 594 14.67 -11.13 -15.79
C LEU A 594 16.07 -11.22 -16.39
N LYS A 595 16.24 -11.91 -17.52
CA LYS A 595 17.51 -12.01 -18.22
C LYS A 595 18.00 -10.65 -18.72
N GLU A 596 17.11 -9.83 -19.25
CA GLU A 596 17.42 -8.46 -19.67
C GLU A 596 17.82 -7.57 -18.48
N TYR A 597 17.10 -7.67 -17.37
CA TYR A 597 17.42 -6.98 -16.12
C TYR A 597 18.81 -7.36 -15.60
N THR A 598 19.12 -8.66 -15.52
CA THR A 598 20.45 -9.17 -15.10
C THR A 598 21.56 -8.64 -16.01
N THR A 599 21.35 -8.65 -17.33
CA THR A 599 22.34 -8.17 -18.30
C THR A 599 22.65 -6.69 -18.11
N LYS A 600 21.64 -5.88 -17.79
CA LYS A 600 21.77 -4.42 -17.56
C LYS A 600 22.47 -4.07 -16.24
N GLN A 601 22.39 -4.94 -15.21
CA GLN A 601 22.94 -4.64 -13.88
C GLN A 601 24.47 -4.84 -13.75
N PHE A 602 25.17 -5.38 -14.77
CA PHE A 602 26.63 -5.63 -14.79
C PHE A 602 27.21 -6.46 -13.62
N LEU A 603 26.38 -6.94 -12.69
CA LEU A 603 26.79 -7.62 -11.45
C LEU A 603 27.05 -9.13 -11.61
N GLY A 604 26.82 -9.71 -12.80
CA GLY A 604 27.00 -11.15 -13.04
C GLY A 604 26.02 -12.06 -12.29
N SER A 605 25.01 -11.50 -11.61
CA SER A 605 23.99 -12.22 -10.84
C SER A 605 22.86 -12.71 -11.74
N GLU A 606 22.75 -14.03 -11.93
CA GLU A 606 21.60 -14.63 -12.62
C GLU A 606 20.41 -14.78 -11.64
N TYR A 607 19.22 -14.35 -12.07
CA TYR A 607 17.98 -14.50 -11.31
C TYR A 607 17.14 -15.59 -11.94
N LYS A 608 16.69 -16.54 -11.11
CA LYS A 608 15.77 -17.61 -11.50
C LYS A 608 14.37 -17.32 -11.00
N LEU A 609 13.39 -17.39 -11.90
CA LEU A 609 11.97 -17.26 -11.58
C LEU A 609 11.51 -18.41 -10.66
N ASP A 610 10.96 -18.06 -9.50
CA ASP A 610 10.39 -19.01 -8.55
C ASP A 610 8.88 -19.20 -8.79
N THR A 611 8.10 -18.16 -8.53
CA THR A 611 6.63 -18.22 -8.50
C THR A 611 6.02 -16.88 -8.85
N ILE A 612 5.02 -16.88 -9.74
CA ILE A 612 4.14 -15.76 -10.06
C ILE A 612 3.07 -15.68 -8.97
N LEU A 613 2.87 -14.49 -8.41
CA LEU A 613 1.98 -14.22 -7.27
C LEU A 613 0.72 -13.43 -7.63
N GLY A 614 0.64 -12.96 -8.88
CA GLY A 614 -0.55 -12.33 -9.42
C GLY A 614 -0.27 -11.67 -10.76
N VAL A 615 -1.26 -11.70 -11.64
CA VAL A 615 -1.29 -10.97 -12.92
C VAL A 615 -2.52 -10.06 -12.93
N ASP A 616 -2.32 -8.78 -13.22
CA ASP A 616 -3.39 -7.84 -13.51
C ASP A 616 -3.36 -7.47 -15.00
N GLU A 617 -4.51 -7.61 -15.66
CA GLU A 617 -4.68 -7.33 -17.09
C GLU A 617 -5.32 -5.95 -17.28
N ARG A 618 -4.73 -5.12 -18.14
CA ARG A 618 -5.21 -3.77 -18.43
C ARG A 618 -5.35 -3.50 -19.91
N HIS A 619 -6.57 -3.15 -20.32
CA HIS A 619 -6.81 -2.61 -21.64
C HIS A 619 -6.44 -1.13 -21.68
N LYS A 620 -5.42 -0.77 -22.47
CA LYS A 620 -5.02 0.60 -22.76
C LYS A 620 -5.46 0.99 -24.18
N GLY A 621 -5.92 2.23 -24.34
CA GLY A 621 -6.31 2.81 -25.62
C GLY A 621 -7.78 2.57 -26.03
N TYR A 622 -8.23 3.33 -27.05
CA TYR A 622 -9.57 3.17 -27.64
C TYR A 622 -9.51 2.26 -28.87
N TYR A 623 -10.53 1.43 -29.06
CA TYR A 623 -10.68 0.60 -30.27
C TYR A 623 -10.58 1.45 -31.55
N PRO A 624 -9.94 0.96 -32.63
CA PRO A 624 -9.46 -0.40 -32.87
C PRO A 624 -7.97 -0.63 -32.57
N GLY A 625 -7.29 0.31 -31.88
CA GLY A 625 -5.85 0.26 -31.60
C GLY A 625 -5.48 0.04 -30.13
N GLY A 626 -6.43 -0.44 -29.31
CA GLY A 626 -6.16 -0.75 -27.91
C GLY A 626 -5.27 -1.99 -27.76
N TYR A 627 -4.40 -2.00 -26.75
CA TYR A 627 -3.54 -3.12 -26.41
C TYR A 627 -3.74 -3.54 -24.95
N ILE A 628 -3.26 -4.73 -24.62
CA ILE A 628 -3.30 -5.26 -23.27
C ILE A 628 -1.93 -5.09 -22.62
N CYS A 629 -1.89 -4.43 -21.47
CA CYS A 629 -0.75 -4.29 -20.60
C CYS A 629 -0.94 -5.21 -19.38
N TYR A 630 0.09 -5.97 -19.05
CA TYR A 630 0.10 -6.88 -17.91
C TYR A 630 1.00 -6.32 -16.82
N HIS A 631 0.49 -6.31 -15.60
CA HIS A 631 1.24 -5.99 -14.39
C HIS A 631 1.36 -7.25 -13.56
N VAL A 632 2.59 -7.66 -13.25
CA VAL A 632 2.84 -8.97 -12.65
C VAL A 632 3.69 -8.84 -11.40
N ASN A 633 3.26 -9.51 -10.33
CA ASN A 633 4.11 -9.79 -9.19
C ASN A 633 4.64 -11.21 -9.27
N PHE A 634 5.92 -11.36 -9.04
CA PHE A 634 6.56 -12.66 -9.00
C PHE A 634 7.76 -12.64 -8.06
N THR A 635 8.23 -13.82 -7.70
CA THR A 635 9.42 -13.99 -6.90
C THR A 635 10.53 -14.59 -7.72
N ALA A 636 11.76 -14.13 -7.48
CA ALA A 636 12.94 -14.68 -8.11
C ALA A 636 14.09 -14.77 -7.09
N THR A 637 14.91 -15.80 -7.25
CA THR A 637 16.09 -16.04 -6.41
C THR A 637 17.34 -15.77 -7.21
N CYS A 638 18.30 -15.09 -6.59
CA CYS A 638 19.59 -14.79 -7.19
C CYS A 638 20.56 -15.95 -6.93
N ASP A 639 21.29 -16.39 -7.94
CA ASP A 639 22.25 -17.49 -7.78
C ASP A 639 23.37 -17.19 -6.76
N LEU A 640 23.65 -15.91 -6.51
CA LEU A 640 24.64 -15.45 -5.52
C LEU A 640 24.04 -15.13 -4.15
N ARG A 641 22.75 -14.79 -4.10
CA ARG A 641 22.04 -14.44 -2.87
C ARG A 641 20.90 -15.43 -2.73
N LEU A 642 21.06 -16.42 -1.85
CA LEU A 642 20.08 -17.45 -1.51
C LEU A 642 18.70 -16.92 -1.06
N GLN A 643 18.54 -15.59 -1.03
CA GLN A 643 17.34 -14.87 -0.67
C GLN A 643 16.43 -14.63 -1.88
N ARG A 644 15.19 -15.07 -1.73
CA ARG A 644 14.11 -14.77 -2.65
C ARG A 644 13.70 -13.31 -2.58
N THR A 645 13.55 -12.68 -3.73
CA THR A 645 13.19 -11.26 -3.89
C THR A 645 11.85 -11.15 -4.61
N LEU A 646 11.00 -10.20 -4.18
CA LEU A 646 9.75 -9.87 -4.87
C LEU A 646 10.07 -8.90 -6.01
N PHE A 647 9.51 -9.15 -7.18
CA PHE A 647 9.65 -8.33 -8.38
C PHE A 647 8.28 -7.87 -8.88
N TYR A 648 8.32 -6.74 -9.57
CA TYR A 648 7.26 -6.24 -10.43
C TYR A 648 7.72 -6.37 -11.89
N ALA A 649 6.80 -6.73 -12.79
CA ALA A 649 6.99 -6.63 -14.23
C ALA A 649 5.82 -5.92 -14.90
N GLU A 650 6.13 -5.20 -15.97
CA GLU A 650 5.19 -4.56 -16.87
C GLU A 650 5.57 -4.88 -18.30
N PHE A 651 4.62 -5.41 -19.07
CA PHE A 651 4.80 -5.75 -20.48
C PHE A 651 3.45 -5.85 -21.20
N SER A 652 3.48 -5.88 -22.54
CA SER A 652 2.25 -5.90 -23.35
C SER A 652 2.14 -7.14 -24.22
N SER A 653 0.93 -7.52 -24.62
CA SER A 653 0.72 -8.61 -25.59
C SER A 653 0.91 -8.17 -27.05
N SER A 654 0.97 -6.86 -27.33
CA SER A 654 0.93 -6.31 -28.69
C SER A 654 2.20 -5.52 -29.03
N SER A 655 2.69 -5.65 -30.25
CA SER A 655 3.85 -4.89 -30.75
C SER A 655 3.51 -3.49 -31.27
N CYS A 656 2.23 -3.08 -31.23
CA CYS A 656 1.82 -1.74 -31.67
C CYS A 656 2.00 -0.75 -30.51
N GLU A 657 3.18 -0.15 -30.47
CA GLU A 657 3.65 0.83 -29.47
C GLU A 657 3.96 0.26 -28.07
N PRO A 658 5.17 -0.32 -27.87
CA PRO A 658 5.55 -0.80 -26.55
C PRO A 658 5.92 0.39 -25.67
N GLU A 659 5.13 0.65 -24.64
CA GLU A 659 5.70 1.15 -23.39
C GLU A 659 6.90 0.26 -23.02
N PRO A 660 7.96 0.82 -22.42
CA PRO A 660 9.16 0.04 -22.13
C PRO A 660 8.79 -1.15 -21.25
N GLU A 661 9.02 -2.36 -21.75
CA GLU A 661 8.83 -3.57 -20.96
C GLU A 661 10.00 -3.70 -19.99
N PHE A 662 9.70 -3.95 -18.73
CA PHE A 662 10.74 -4.08 -17.72
C PHE A 662 10.27 -4.91 -16.53
N CYS A 663 11.23 -5.34 -15.74
CA CYS A 663 10.99 -5.79 -14.38
C CYS A 663 11.95 -5.09 -13.42
N CYS A 664 11.52 -4.90 -12.18
CA CYS A 664 12.34 -4.35 -11.11
C CYS A 664 12.06 -5.06 -9.77
N PRO A 665 13.07 -5.17 -8.89
CA PRO A 665 12.86 -5.66 -7.53
C PRO A 665 12.07 -4.63 -6.74
N LEU A 666 11.15 -5.10 -5.90
CA LEU A 666 10.35 -4.24 -5.03
C LEU A 666 10.99 -4.16 -3.63
N PRO A 667 11.26 -2.95 -3.11
CA PRO A 667 11.73 -2.77 -1.74
C PRO A 667 10.62 -3.18 -0.76
N TYR A 668 10.91 -4.21 0.03
CA TYR A 668 9.87 -4.88 0.82
C TYR A 668 9.53 -4.18 2.13
N ALA A 669 10.34 -3.20 2.58
CA ALA A 669 10.15 -2.53 3.87
C ALA A 669 8.81 -1.77 3.97
N ASN A 670 8.31 -1.25 2.85
CA ASN A 670 7.11 -0.41 2.78
C ASN A 670 6.02 -0.98 1.85
N ALA A 671 6.17 -2.24 1.38
CA ALA A 671 5.17 -2.89 0.55
C ALA A 671 3.85 -2.86 1.32
N GLY A 672 2.86 -2.14 0.80
CA GLY A 672 1.72 -1.73 1.60
C GLY A 672 1.03 -0.45 1.16
N ARG A 673 1.24 0.04 -0.07
CA ARG A 673 0.26 0.89 -0.75
C ARG A 673 -0.94 0.04 -1.14
N CYS A 674 -1.68 -0.35 -0.13
CA CYS A 674 -2.75 -1.30 -0.22
C CYS A 674 -4.06 -0.52 -0.22
N TYR A 675 -4.52 -0.14 -1.41
CA TYR A 675 -5.80 0.57 -1.53
C TYR A 675 -6.88 -0.48 -1.42
N TYR A 676 -7.28 -0.77 -0.20
CA TYR A 676 -8.40 -1.62 0.06
C TYR A 676 -9.59 -0.74 0.39
N GLY A 677 -10.72 -1.09 -0.22
CA GLY A 677 -12.00 -0.49 -0.06
C GLY A 677 -13.08 -1.55 -0.23
N VAL A 678 -14.29 -1.17 0.15
CA VAL A 678 -15.48 -2.01 -0.03
C VAL A 678 -15.80 -2.20 -1.51
N LEU A 679 -15.46 -1.23 -2.36
CA LEU A 679 -15.79 -1.21 -3.79
C LEU A 679 -14.56 -1.30 -4.70
N SER A 680 -13.37 -1.12 -4.14
CA SER A 680 -12.07 -1.14 -4.83
C SER A 680 -11.03 -1.83 -3.97
N ALA A 681 -10.19 -2.70 -4.53
CA ALA A 681 -9.07 -3.32 -3.81
C ALA A 681 -7.87 -3.51 -4.73
N ARG A 682 -6.67 -3.18 -4.26
CA ARG A 682 -5.41 -3.51 -4.94
C ARG A 682 -5.08 -4.98 -4.84
N LYS A 683 -4.55 -5.51 -5.94
CA LYS A 683 -4.27 -6.92 -6.15
C LYS A 683 -2.79 -7.20 -6.33
N ILE A 684 -2.07 -6.20 -6.80
CA ILE A 684 -0.65 -6.26 -7.15
C ILE A 684 0.10 -5.19 -6.35
N VAL A 685 1.32 -5.51 -5.93
CA VAL A 685 2.25 -4.56 -5.35
C VAL A 685 2.96 -3.83 -6.48
N TYR A 686 2.77 -2.51 -6.54
CA TYR A 686 3.41 -1.65 -7.54
C TYR A 686 4.70 -1.05 -6.99
N PRO A 687 5.63 -0.64 -7.88
CA PRO A 687 6.70 0.28 -7.52
C PRO A 687 6.12 1.55 -6.90
N ASP A 688 6.90 2.16 -6.01
CA ASP A 688 6.58 3.44 -5.38
C ASP A 688 6.78 4.59 -6.40
N ASP A 689 5.98 4.60 -7.46
CA ASP A 689 5.99 5.60 -8.54
C ASP A 689 4.60 6.24 -8.66
N ALA A 690 4.57 7.56 -8.88
CA ALA A 690 3.35 8.35 -9.00
C ALA A 690 2.42 7.83 -10.10
N LYS A 691 2.97 7.27 -11.18
CA LYS A 691 2.17 6.76 -12.31
C LYS A 691 1.26 5.59 -11.95
N TYR A 692 1.58 4.81 -10.91
CA TYR A 692 0.80 3.63 -10.51
C TYR A 692 -0.20 3.92 -9.38
N ILE A 693 -0.29 5.17 -8.90
CA ILE A 693 -1.27 5.56 -7.89
C ILE A 693 -2.74 5.44 -8.36
N PRO A 694 -3.13 5.88 -9.58
CA PRO A 694 -4.54 5.88 -9.96
C PRO A 694 -5.09 4.50 -10.36
N ASP A 695 -4.24 3.54 -10.72
CA ASP A 695 -4.68 2.48 -11.64
C ASP A 695 -5.13 1.15 -11.01
N ASP A 696 -4.65 0.73 -9.83
CA ASP A 696 -5.00 -0.61 -9.31
C ASP A 696 -6.30 -0.64 -8.47
N ILE A 697 -7.42 -0.98 -9.11
CA ILE A 697 -8.75 -1.06 -8.49
C ILE A 697 -9.52 -2.25 -9.07
N THR A 698 -9.82 -3.23 -8.22
CA THR A 698 -10.80 -4.27 -8.54
C THR A 698 -12.22 -3.78 -8.44
N ILE A 699 -13.07 -4.19 -9.39
CA ILE A 699 -14.52 -3.95 -9.32
C ILE A 699 -15.09 -4.74 -8.14
N ARG A 700 -15.78 -4.06 -7.21
CA ARG A 700 -16.38 -4.58 -5.96
C ARG A 700 -15.41 -4.83 -4.80
N GLY A 701 -14.12 -4.52 -4.95
CA GLY A 701 -13.14 -4.56 -3.86
C GLY A 701 -13.22 -5.83 -2.99
N THR A 702 -13.30 -5.63 -1.67
CA THR A 702 -13.35 -6.72 -0.69
C THR A 702 -14.71 -7.44 -0.59
N ARG A 703 -15.78 -6.95 -1.23
CA ARG A 703 -17.13 -7.58 -1.16
C ARG A 703 -17.26 -8.87 -1.97
N SER A 704 -16.45 -9.03 -3.01
CA SER A 704 -16.58 -10.14 -3.96
C SER A 704 -15.47 -11.19 -3.80
N ALA A 705 -14.81 -11.22 -2.64
CA ALA A 705 -13.79 -12.23 -2.35
C ALA A 705 -14.38 -13.66 -2.29
N ASP A 706 -15.67 -13.76 -1.95
CA ASP A 706 -16.42 -15.00 -1.80
C ASP A 706 -17.11 -15.35 -3.14
N GLY A 707 -16.74 -16.47 -3.76
CA GLY A 707 -17.23 -16.92 -5.08
C GLY A 707 -16.42 -18.08 -5.64
N MET A 708 -16.83 -18.69 -6.76
CA MET A 708 -15.98 -19.67 -7.45
C MET A 708 -14.95 -18.94 -8.34
N LEU A 709 -13.66 -19.21 -8.15
CA LEU A 709 -12.58 -18.68 -9.00
C LEU A 709 -12.10 -19.76 -9.96
N GLY A 710 -11.49 -19.37 -11.09
CA GLY A 710 -10.84 -20.32 -12.01
C GLY A 710 -9.81 -21.19 -11.29
N MET A 711 -9.06 -20.63 -10.33
CA MET A 711 -8.11 -21.38 -9.50
C MET A 711 -8.78 -22.45 -8.63
N ASP A 712 -10.05 -22.30 -8.26
CA ASP A 712 -10.78 -23.36 -7.54
C ASP A 712 -11.03 -24.58 -8.44
N LEU A 713 -11.13 -24.37 -9.76
CA LEU A 713 -11.26 -25.41 -10.78
C LEU A 713 -9.91 -26.01 -11.15
N VAL A 714 -8.86 -25.19 -11.28
CA VAL A 714 -7.47 -25.65 -11.48
C VAL A 714 -7.09 -26.59 -10.34
N TYR A 715 -7.31 -26.16 -9.10
CA TYR A 715 -7.04 -26.95 -7.90
C TYR A 715 -8.17 -27.90 -7.48
N PHE A 716 -9.13 -28.21 -8.35
CA PHE A 716 -10.29 -29.01 -7.97
C PHE A 716 -9.95 -30.47 -7.61
N SER A 717 -10.56 -30.98 -6.53
CA SER A 717 -10.64 -32.41 -6.20
C SER A 717 -12.08 -32.77 -5.86
N PRO A 718 -12.72 -33.73 -6.56
CA PRO A 718 -14.11 -34.11 -6.30
C PRO A 718 -14.31 -34.73 -4.91
N LYS A 719 -13.25 -35.25 -4.29
CA LYS A 719 -13.29 -35.81 -2.93
C LYS A 719 -13.33 -34.74 -1.86
N LEU A 720 -12.65 -33.62 -2.08
CA LEU A 720 -12.49 -32.55 -1.08
C LEU A 720 -13.41 -31.36 -1.34
N ASP A 721 -13.81 -31.15 -2.59
CA ASP A 721 -14.62 -30.01 -3.03
C ASP A 721 -16.02 -30.47 -3.45
N VAL A 722 -16.69 -31.20 -2.57
CA VAL A 722 -17.99 -31.85 -2.83
C VAL A 722 -19.05 -30.84 -3.28
N GLU A 723 -19.16 -29.70 -2.61
CA GLU A 723 -20.10 -28.63 -2.96
C GLU A 723 -19.82 -28.06 -4.36
N ILE A 724 -18.54 -27.87 -4.71
CA ILE A 724 -18.14 -27.43 -6.06
C ILE A 724 -18.51 -28.50 -7.09
N ALA A 725 -18.29 -29.78 -6.77
CA ALA A 725 -18.62 -30.90 -7.65
C ALA A 725 -20.12 -30.99 -7.93
N GLU A 726 -20.95 -30.83 -6.90
CA GLU A 726 -22.41 -30.82 -7.00
C GLU A 726 -22.90 -29.63 -7.84
N ASN A 727 -22.39 -28.42 -7.56
CA ASN A 727 -22.73 -27.22 -8.32
C ASN A 727 -22.36 -27.33 -9.80
N LEU A 728 -21.15 -27.83 -10.11
CA LEU A 728 -20.72 -28.08 -11.49
C LEU A 728 -21.64 -29.08 -12.21
N ASN A 729 -22.03 -30.15 -11.51
CA ASN A 729 -22.94 -31.15 -12.06
C ASN A 729 -24.31 -30.56 -12.38
N VAL A 730 -24.87 -29.73 -11.49
CA VAL A 730 -26.14 -29.04 -11.72
C VAL A 730 -26.04 -28.12 -12.95
N LEU A 731 -25.05 -27.23 -12.96
CA LEU A 731 -24.84 -26.25 -14.03
C LEU A 731 -24.76 -26.91 -15.42
N HIS A 732 -23.94 -27.95 -15.55
CA HIS A 732 -23.74 -28.58 -16.86
C HIS A 732 -24.81 -29.62 -17.24
N SER A 733 -25.55 -30.16 -16.27
CA SER A 733 -26.72 -30.99 -16.57
C SER A 733 -27.87 -30.16 -17.14
N GLU A 734 -28.09 -28.96 -16.61
CA GLU A 734 -29.10 -28.02 -17.10
C GLU A 734 -28.77 -27.49 -18.51
N GLU A 735 -27.50 -27.16 -18.77
CA GLU A 735 -27.03 -26.77 -20.11
C GLU A 735 -27.21 -27.88 -21.15
N GLU A 736 -26.91 -29.13 -20.79
CA GLU A 736 -27.13 -30.27 -21.68
C GLU A 736 -28.62 -30.50 -21.94
N GLU A 737 -29.48 -30.31 -20.94
CA GLU A 737 -30.92 -30.41 -21.11
C GLU A 737 -31.48 -29.27 -21.98
N GLU A 738 -30.98 -28.04 -21.83
CA GLU A 738 -31.37 -26.89 -22.65
C GLU A 738 -30.90 -27.07 -24.11
N LYS A 739 -29.67 -27.55 -24.32
CA LYS A 739 -29.15 -27.93 -25.65
C LYS A 739 -30.00 -29.02 -26.29
N ARG A 740 -30.44 -30.03 -25.54
CA ARG A 740 -31.37 -31.08 -26.00
C ARG A 740 -32.75 -30.52 -26.35
N ARG A 741 -33.31 -29.60 -25.55
CA ARG A 741 -34.60 -28.93 -25.83
C ARG A 741 -34.52 -28.04 -27.08
N LYS A 742 -33.44 -27.29 -27.26
CA LYS A 742 -33.17 -26.47 -28.48
C LYS A 742 -33.00 -27.36 -29.72
N LYS A 743 -32.32 -28.51 -29.61
CA LYS A 743 -32.19 -29.50 -30.69
C LYS A 743 -33.54 -30.13 -31.07
N LYS A 744 -34.37 -30.53 -30.08
CA LYS A 744 -35.74 -31.03 -30.30
C LYS A 744 -36.67 -29.99 -30.95
N LYS A 745 -36.57 -28.70 -30.58
CA LYS A 745 -37.33 -27.61 -31.24
C LYS A 745 -36.88 -27.37 -32.69
N ARG A 746 -35.59 -27.54 -33.00
CA ARG A 746 -35.05 -27.45 -34.37
C ARG A 746 -35.48 -28.63 -35.24
N THR A 747 -35.52 -29.85 -34.70
CA THR A 747 -36.03 -31.03 -35.43
C THR A 747 -37.55 -31.05 -35.54
N GLY A 748 -38.28 -30.48 -34.57
CA GLY A 748 -39.75 -30.39 -34.59
C GLY A 748 -40.33 -29.33 -35.56
N LYS A 749 -39.56 -28.30 -35.92
CA LYS A 749 -39.96 -27.32 -36.96
C LYS A 749 -39.72 -27.82 -38.40
N GLY A 750 -39.16 -29.02 -38.58
CA GLY A 750 -38.91 -29.64 -39.89
C GLY A 750 -40.03 -30.56 -40.42
N MET A 751 -41.10 -30.79 -39.64
CA MET A 751 -42.21 -31.66 -40.04
C MET A 751 -43.56 -30.96 -39.87
N CYS A 752 -43.82 -30.00 -40.75
CA CYS A 752 -45.17 -29.63 -41.20
C CYS A 752 -45.04 -29.12 -42.63
N ARG A 753 -45.17 -30.02 -43.61
CA ARG A 753 -45.65 -29.67 -44.95
C ARG A 753 -47.08 -30.21 -45.06
N PRO A 754 -48.07 -29.38 -45.43
CA PRO A 754 -49.42 -29.86 -45.70
C PRO A 754 -49.43 -30.56 -47.07
N ASN A 755 -50.14 -31.68 -47.14
CA ASN A 755 -50.88 -32.09 -48.33
C ASN A 755 -52.37 -32.01 -47.98
#